data_AF-A0A9P6RQA5-F1
#
_entry.id   AF-A0A9P6RQA5-F1
#
_cell.length_a   1.000
_cell.length_b   1.000
_cell.length_c   1.000
_cell.angle_alpha   90.00
_cell.angle_beta   90.00
_cell.angle_gamma   90.00
#
_symmetry.space_group_name_H-M   'P 1'
#
loop_
_entity.id
_entity.type
_entity.pdbx_description
1 polymer ?
#
loop_
_entity_poly.entity_id
_entity_poly.type
_entity_poly.pdbx_seq_one_letter_code
_entity_poly.pdbx_strand_id
1 'polypeptide(L)'
;MALNRRPSELALSLLELVSLIGTFLDPPDLFSCLQVSRLWNKAAVPSLWHTIDDTEYQWPNILKAHDHPRINNGKDKNWIKAIFTKYGTWIRVLSIHWKITLEAAHFCGSCTKIHTLILSNPFKYKTTLEEQEFRANRRRGQQMGQGAGLLASVMRSMVSRMTMFGGGSIALDTLDERETTQQQREWTMTNLFHRLIQQNHDLSGVRLSSTLRDLQTVDFPASIYDTLASKRCFYVLESHADCDNLGALLESFPHVRYYGSSSWTVSTSPFQTTLPSLQALRLQDCIDTLLFASILQYLPNLRSLWTGGFRVATPYCKENFIHEAKNNIKPTSLQLLYLGRTTHLEDEILRATIPCLPDLRDLTAGDLDETTISTLVECCRQLETVTLSVDQDVAKPVPVNALSYFLEGCPKLRSLDASRYNVEATRLEEGRPWVCQDLELLKCQIYDSEPHLQTDDEVFHSTITTSSGDMSQLLVGQQSAILIQQQKRYWHHQVYSRLARLTKLTTLVLWLDPVLGGVGSLEFTLDTGLGQLSTLTRLEVFGFDGMTSRVGPAELVWIAQSWPRLCLLYGLKPSVTPMTEVNTVNDALRAHFTALRPDDSKSVQAYFFKYGHFIRELHIHSQTMLDIVCGDGICNKLEVLKIHDPTDKEPLTQYTDPAGEAGSLWDFVYSNKDLTTLRLGLAVKGLLENVSDSVFDIVLASLKNLVTLQDFTGVLQPALILERFSNLESFLGNGLVFSRALDLDAHIQIRSLELTNYIEGRTFLVLLNRLRNLEDFGIAGLFDVGQTFQHDAETLLVDTPIPLQKFSLRRQDLRDIDVQLATWIFPSMPQLTEFSANMLCEHTALSLATNATHLQVFRQTQDGDSIHYSYKPRPVVNIPNILFRTCTKLRVFDGIHHKIEANKMFGRPWVCRELEVFRCQIVGLARLNDHEHALLEILAKVERQQQQGQPFQPTPSMAVGESDAILERQQQYRDRLKKIQASQLDQHYRVYDHLSELTRLQTLDLGYEYRGVYPRQSKNPPVKMVDGQEYIRYDGSPISNTLELSLESGLDRLATLTRLEVFGFEGVNHRIGREELRWMASRWPRLKEMRGLHEDLLPRCEPDGKRDELRRIMQGLRKDPDLHVSGVSTVPVGSIILIDCKIIKLSAGLANISAAVAKDKATGAVITAALHTRSNNERLQNGQ
;
A
#
# COMPACT_ATOMS: atom_id res chain seq x y z
N MET A 1 33.28 10.28 -51.56
CA MET A 1 32.37 9.25 -50.99
C MET A 1 31.49 9.74 -49.81
N ALA A 2 31.36 11.05 -49.55
CA ALA A 2 30.65 11.53 -48.34
C ALA A 2 29.13 11.76 -48.48
N LEU A 3 28.57 11.73 -49.69
CA LEU A 3 27.24 12.30 -50.01
C LEU A 3 26.04 11.32 -49.92
N ASN A 4 26.24 10.04 -49.57
CA ASN A 4 25.18 9.02 -49.60
C ASN A 4 24.69 8.53 -48.22
N ARG A 5 24.99 9.25 -47.12
CA ARG A 5 24.40 8.94 -45.80
C ARG A 5 22.95 9.41 -45.72
N ARG A 6 22.11 8.65 -45.02
CA ARG A 6 20.70 9.04 -44.79
C ARG A 6 20.64 10.25 -43.84
N PRO A 7 19.65 11.17 -43.97
CA PRO A 7 19.52 12.30 -43.05
C PRO A 7 19.43 11.90 -41.57
N SER A 8 18.83 10.74 -41.27
CA SER A 8 18.79 10.16 -39.92
C SER A 8 20.15 9.68 -39.40
N GLU A 9 20.99 9.09 -40.26
CA GLU A 9 22.38 8.74 -39.92
C GLU A 9 23.24 9.99 -39.70
N LEU A 10 22.94 11.08 -40.42
CA LEU A 10 23.58 12.38 -40.22
C LEU A 10 23.16 12.99 -38.88
N ALA A 11 21.85 13.01 -38.58
CA ALA A 11 21.31 13.52 -37.31
C ALA A 11 21.84 12.73 -36.10
N LEU A 12 21.86 11.39 -36.16
CA LEU A 12 22.46 10.54 -35.12
C LEU A 12 24.00 10.57 -35.09
N SER A 13 24.64 11.34 -35.99
CA SER A 13 26.07 11.66 -35.91
C SER A 13 26.37 13.02 -35.26
N LEU A 14 25.35 13.84 -34.99
CA LEU A 14 25.47 15.08 -34.23
C LEU A 14 25.48 14.77 -32.72
N LEU A 15 26.53 15.22 -32.03
CA LEU A 15 26.73 14.92 -30.61
C LEU A 15 25.62 15.56 -29.75
N GLU A 16 25.18 16.74 -30.17
CA GLU A 16 24.18 17.58 -29.54
C GLU A 16 22.82 16.87 -29.47
N LEU A 17 22.41 16.21 -30.57
CA LEU A 17 21.14 15.48 -30.64
C LEU A 17 21.20 14.18 -29.82
N VAL A 18 22.32 13.45 -29.84
CA VAL A 18 22.47 12.22 -29.03
C VAL A 18 22.54 12.55 -27.54
N SER A 19 23.20 13.65 -27.14
CA SER A 19 23.18 14.11 -25.74
C SER A 19 21.81 14.61 -25.30
N LEU A 20 21.02 15.25 -26.19
CA LEU A 20 19.62 15.61 -25.91
C LEU A 20 18.72 14.38 -25.77
N ILE A 21 18.86 13.36 -26.62
CA ILE A 21 18.17 12.07 -26.43
C ILE A 21 18.53 11.48 -25.06
N GLY A 22 19.80 11.57 -24.67
CA GLY A 22 20.30 11.11 -23.37
C GLY A 22 19.72 11.82 -22.13
N THR A 23 18.97 12.92 -22.25
CA THR A 23 18.24 13.50 -21.11
C THR A 23 16.83 12.94 -20.92
N PHE A 24 16.38 12.04 -21.81
CA PHE A 24 15.07 11.37 -21.74
C PHE A 24 15.20 9.84 -21.54
N LEU A 25 16.42 9.33 -21.38
CA LEU A 25 16.72 7.91 -21.12
C LEU A 25 17.04 7.70 -19.63
N ASP A 26 16.72 6.51 -19.12
CA ASP A 26 17.06 6.13 -17.75
C ASP A 26 18.53 5.60 -17.67
N PRO A 27 19.10 5.41 -16.46
CA PRO A 27 20.46 4.91 -16.31
C PRO A 27 20.70 3.51 -16.95
N PRO A 28 19.80 2.52 -16.87
CA PRO A 28 19.87 1.28 -17.66
C PRO A 28 20.01 1.48 -19.19
N ASP A 29 19.18 2.31 -19.80
CA ASP A 29 19.24 2.62 -21.24
C ASP A 29 20.52 3.38 -21.57
N LEU A 30 20.95 4.32 -20.72
CA LEU A 30 22.21 5.06 -20.88
C LEU A 30 23.43 4.13 -20.76
N PHE A 31 23.42 3.13 -19.87
CA PHE A 31 24.45 2.08 -19.81
C PHE A 31 24.47 1.20 -21.07
N SER A 32 23.31 0.94 -21.67
CA SER A 32 23.20 0.23 -22.96
C SER A 32 23.74 1.08 -24.11
N CYS A 33 23.43 2.37 -24.12
CA CYS A 33 23.94 3.36 -25.08
C CYS A 33 25.48 3.46 -25.07
N LEU A 34 26.14 3.26 -23.93
CA LEU A 34 27.60 3.22 -23.85
C LEU A 34 28.24 2.12 -24.72
N GLN A 35 27.50 1.06 -25.05
CA GLN A 35 27.99 -0.10 -25.79
C GLN A 35 27.74 0.02 -27.30
N VAL A 36 26.82 0.90 -27.74
CA VAL A 36 26.39 1.03 -29.14
C VAL A 36 27.52 1.54 -30.05
N SER A 37 28.23 2.60 -29.64
CA SER A 37 29.33 3.16 -30.42
C SER A 37 30.20 4.13 -29.62
N ARG A 38 31.40 4.47 -30.12
CA ARG A 38 32.26 5.52 -29.51
C ARG A 38 31.59 6.90 -29.43
N LEU A 39 30.71 7.23 -30.38
CA LEU A 39 29.97 8.50 -30.35
C LEU A 39 28.91 8.49 -29.25
N TRP A 40 28.08 7.45 -29.20
CA TRP A 40 27.06 7.30 -28.16
C TRP A 40 27.67 7.17 -26.77
N ASN A 41 28.80 6.48 -26.63
CA ASN A 41 29.59 6.45 -25.41
C ASN A 41 30.00 7.87 -24.96
N LYS A 42 30.59 8.68 -25.86
CA LYS A 42 30.96 10.08 -25.57
C LYS A 42 29.74 10.96 -25.24
N ALA A 43 28.60 10.74 -25.90
CA ALA A 43 27.38 11.53 -25.74
C ALA A 43 26.64 11.21 -24.43
N ALA A 44 26.62 9.94 -24.03
CA ALA A 44 25.82 9.42 -22.93
C ALA A 44 26.56 9.36 -21.59
N VAL A 45 27.91 9.35 -21.50
CA VAL A 45 28.53 9.45 -20.16
C VAL A 45 28.14 10.73 -19.40
N PRO A 46 28.09 11.93 -20.01
CA PRO A 46 27.64 13.13 -19.31
C PRO A 46 26.25 12.97 -18.68
N SER A 47 25.29 12.38 -19.40
CA SER A 47 23.93 12.16 -18.90
C SER A 47 23.86 11.04 -17.85
N LEU A 48 24.55 9.92 -18.07
CA LEU A 48 24.60 8.78 -17.14
C LEU A 48 25.16 9.17 -15.77
N TRP A 49 26.12 10.10 -15.73
CA TRP A 49 26.73 10.60 -14.49
C TRP A 49 26.17 11.96 -14.05
N HIS A 50 25.10 12.47 -14.69
CA HIS A 50 24.46 13.74 -14.31
C HIS A 50 23.75 13.63 -12.96
N THR A 51 23.00 12.56 -12.77
CA THR A 51 22.21 12.27 -11.58
C THR A 51 22.71 10.96 -10.98
N ILE A 52 23.10 10.98 -9.71
CA ILE A 52 23.31 9.77 -8.91
C ILE A 52 22.30 9.81 -7.78
N ASP A 53 21.34 8.89 -7.78
CA ASP A 53 20.69 8.48 -6.55
C ASP A 53 21.37 7.20 -6.04
N ASP A 54 21.76 7.23 -4.76
CA ASP A 54 22.53 6.18 -4.11
C ASP A 54 21.64 5.16 -3.35
N THR A 55 20.30 5.24 -3.55
CA THR A 55 19.32 4.17 -3.26
C THR A 55 18.92 3.34 -4.49
N GLU A 56 19.12 3.84 -5.71
CA GLU A 56 18.56 3.22 -6.92
C GLU A 56 19.51 2.23 -7.65
N TYR A 57 18.91 1.36 -8.47
CA TYR A 57 19.59 0.41 -9.35
C TYR A 57 20.69 -0.39 -8.63
N GLN A 58 21.87 -0.46 -9.24
CA GLN A 58 23.05 -1.13 -8.71
C GLN A 58 23.85 -0.25 -7.73
N TRP A 59 23.43 0.97 -7.39
CA TRP A 59 24.25 1.83 -6.52
C TRP A 59 24.41 1.25 -5.13
N PRO A 60 23.36 0.86 -4.42
CA PRO A 60 23.55 0.16 -3.17
C PRO A 60 23.87 -1.34 -3.35
N ASN A 61 24.17 -1.82 -4.59
CA ASN A 61 25.02 -3.00 -4.93
C ASN A 61 26.52 -2.67 -4.88
N ILE A 62 26.83 -1.41 -4.59
CA ILE A 62 28.17 -0.86 -4.48
C ILE A 62 28.29 0.02 -3.22
N LEU A 63 27.30 0.03 -2.30
CA LEU A 63 27.31 0.87 -1.06
C LEU A 63 27.09 0.14 0.30
N LYS A 64 26.58 -1.11 0.36
CA LYS A 64 26.68 -2.01 1.56
C LYS A 64 28.05 -2.76 2.05
N ALA A 65 28.97 -3.52 1.30
CA ALA A 65 30.32 -4.26 1.46
C ALA A 65 31.70 -4.04 0.63
N HIS A 66 32.09 -2.89 0.05
CA HIS A 66 33.37 -2.48 -0.60
C HIS A 66 34.60 -2.62 0.32
N ASP A 67 34.35 -2.46 1.62
CA ASP A 67 35.18 -2.71 2.80
C ASP A 67 35.46 -4.20 2.98
N HIS A 68 34.77 -5.05 2.21
CA HIS A 68 35.17 -6.38 1.80
C HIS A 68 35.38 -6.42 0.27
N PRO A 69 36.50 -5.88 -0.26
CA PRO A 69 36.76 -5.74 -1.71
C PRO A 69 36.55 -7.02 -2.52
N ARG A 70 36.78 -8.17 -1.87
CA ARG A 70 36.68 -9.53 -2.43
C ARG A 70 35.25 -9.94 -2.75
N ILE A 71 34.25 -9.43 -2.05
CA ILE A 71 32.83 -9.74 -2.27
C ILE A 71 32.28 -8.86 -3.40
N ASN A 72 32.63 -7.57 -3.41
CA ASN A 72 32.13 -6.61 -4.41
C ASN A 72 32.96 -6.57 -5.72
N ASN A 73 33.50 -7.69 -6.18
CA ASN A 73 34.28 -7.79 -7.43
C ASN A 73 35.38 -6.71 -7.61
N GLY A 74 36.08 -6.33 -6.53
CA GLY A 74 37.12 -5.30 -6.55
C GLY A 74 36.61 -3.85 -6.53
N LYS A 75 35.30 -3.62 -6.49
CA LYS A 75 34.70 -2.29 -6.29
C LYS A 75 34.80 -1.90 -4.81
N ASP A 76 36.00 -1.52 -4.38
CA ASP A 76 36.33 -1.14 -3.00
C ASP A 76 36.10 0.37 -2.69
N LYS A 77 36.54 0.83 -1.51
CA LYS A 77 36.50 2.25 -1.11
C LYS A 77 37.21 3.14 -2.12
N ASN A 78 38.31 2.63 -2.68
CA ASN A 78 39.17 3.35 -3.61
C ASN A 78 38.59 3.32 -5.04
N TRP A 79 37.85 2.27 -5.42
CA TRP A 79 37.06 2.23 -6.66
C TRP A 79 35.94 3.26 -6.64
N ILE A 80 35.18 3.37 -5.55
CA ILE A 80 34.12 4.40 -5.43
C ILE A 80 34.76 5.79 -5.52
N LYS A 81 35.86 6.02 -4.80
CA LYS A 81 36.64 7.26 -4.95
C LYS A 81 37.16 7.46 -6.38
N ALA A 82 37.67 6.45 -7.07
CA ALA A 82 38.17 6.58 -8.44
C ALA A 82 37.04 6.90 -9.43
N ILE A 83 35.84 6.35 -9.24
CA ILE A 83 34.63 6.67 -10.01
C ILE A 83 34.22 8.13 -9.77
N PHE A 84 34.15 8.58 -8.52
CA PHE A 84 33.85 9.98 -8.18
C PHE A 84 34.95 10.92 -8.67
N THR A 85 36.22 10.55 -8.62
CA THR A 85 37.35 11.32 -9.19
C THR A 85 37.22 11.44 -10.71
N LYS A 86 36.89 10.35 -11.40
CA LYS A 86 36.82 10.29 -12.86
C LYS A 86 35.58 11.00 -13.45
N TYR A 87 34.43 10.90 -12.78
CA TYR A 87 33.16 11.40 -13.32
C TYR A 87 32.50 12.50 -12.49
N GLY A 88 33.04 12.87 -11.31
CA GLY A 88 32.45 13.86 -10.40
C GLY A 88 32.22 15.24 -11.00
N THR A 89 32.99 15.61 -12.04
CA THR A 89 32.79 16.84 -12.81
C THR A 89 31.50 16.86 -13.62
N TRP A 90 30.85 15.71 -13.84
CA TRP A 90 29.56 15.56 -14.54
C TRP A 90 28.37 15.50 -13.60
N ILE A 91 28.57 15.11 -12.32
CA ILE A 91 27.50 15.05 -11.32
C ILE A 91 26.92 16.45 -11.09
N ARG A 92 25.61 16.58 -11.30
CA ARG A 92 24.81 17.78 -11.04
C ARG A 92 23.79 17.54 -9.92
N VAL A 93 23.22 16.34 -9.87
CA VAL A 93 22.32 15.91 -8.80
C VAL A 93 22.96 14.73 -8.08
N LEU A 94 23.14 14.85 -6.77
CA LEU A 94 23.69 13.79 -5.92
C LEU A 94 22.76 13.55 -4.73
N SER A 95 22.22 12.34 -4.64
CA SER A 95 21.47 11.85 -3.48
C SER A 95 22.36 10.97 -2.61
N ILE A 96 22.26 11.14 -1.30
CA ILE A 96 23.17 10.54 -0.31
C ILE A 96 22.36 9.92 0.83
N HIS A 97 22.28 8.61 0.83
CA HIS A 97 21.71 7.75 1.87
C HIS A 97 22.80 6.90 2.53
N TRP A 98 24.01 6.88 1.96
CA TRP A 98 25.16 6.14 2.50
C TRP A 98 26.33 7.07 2.82
N LYS A 99 26.89 6.89 4.02
CA LYS A 99 28.08 7.63 4.47
C LYS A 99 29.25 7.62 3.48
N ILE A 100 29.51 6.49 2.81
CA ILE A 100 30.60 6.41 1.84
C ILE A 100 30.38 7.31 0.62
N THR A 101 29.15 7.51 0.17
CA THR A 101 28.84 8.40 -0.97
C THR A 101 29.30 9.83 -0.66
N LEU A 102 29.06 10.29 0.57
CA LEU A 102 29.52 11.58 1.07
C LEU A 102 31.05 11.66 1.17
N GLU A 103 31.69 10.65 1.78
CA GLU A 103 33.16 10.58 1.86
C GLU A 103 33.80 10.61 0.47
N ALA A 104 33.25 9.87 -0.50
CA ALA A 104 33.77 9.82 -1.86
C ALA A 104 33.61 11.18 -2.55
N ALA A 105 32.43 11.80 -2.48
CA ALA A 105 32.20 13.12 -3.06
C ALA A 105 33.15 14.18 -2.49
N HIS A 106 33.34 14.22 -1.16
CA HIS A 106 34.23 15.19 -0.51
C HIS A 106 35.72 14.95 -0.84
N PHE A 107 36.22 13.73 -0.60
CA PHE A 107 37.66 13.45 -0.67
C PHE A 107 38.23 13.41 -2.09
N CYS A 108 37.40 13.31 -3.13
CA CYS A 108 37.89 13.29 -4.51
C CYS A 108 38.16 14.69 -5.09
N GLY A 109 37.56 15.75 -4.54
CA GLY A 109 37.73 17.13 -5.03
C GLY A 109 37.24 17.40 -6.46
N SER A 110 36.68 16.39 -7.12
CA SER A 110 36.12 16.43 -8.48
C SER A 110 34.65 16.84 -8.52
N CYS A 111 33.91 16.54 -7.45
CA CYS A 111 32.51 16.90 -7.25
C CYS A 111 32.39 18.37 -6.79
N THR A 112 32.75 19.30 -7.68
CA THR A 112 32.75 20.75 -7.47
C THR A 112 31.65 21.48 -8.25
N LYS A 113 30.81 20.72 -8.97
CA LYS A 113 29.73 21.20 -9.84
C LYS A 113 28.38 20.54 -9.53
N ILE A 114 28.17 20.09 -8.30
CA ILE A 114 26.87 19.64 -7.81
C ILE A 114 25.96 20.88 -7.74
N HIS A 115 24.83 20.83 -8.45
CA HIS A 115 23.76 21.82 -8.36
C HIS A 115 22.78 21.44 -7.26
N THR A 116 22.39 20.16 -7.15
CA THR A 116 21.41 19.69 -6.15
C THR A 116 21.99 18.54 -5.32
N LEU A 117 21.96 18.70 -4.00
CA LEU A 117 22.50 17.75 -3.03
C LEU A 117 21.40 17.29 -2.07
N ILE A 118 20.97 16.04 -2.21
CA ILE A 118 19.99 15.40 -1.31
C ILE A 118 20.77 14.58 -0.27
N LEU A 119 20.50 14.80 1.02
CA LEU A 119 21.04 14.03 2.13
C LEU A 119 19.89 13.40 2.90
N SER A 120 19.83 12.08 2.87
CA SER A 120 19.08 11.27 3.83
C SER A 120 19.98 10.83 4.99
N ASN A 121 19.39 10.25 6.04
CA ASN A 121 20.15 9.70 7.16
C ASN A 121 21.22 8.69 6.70
N PRO A 122 22.52 9.06 6.73
CA PRO A 122 23.59 8.23 6.20
C PRO A 122 24.00 7.09 7.15
N PHE A 123 23.27 6.96 8.27
CA PHE A 123 23.38 5.90 9.27
C PHE A 123 22.11 5.01 9.32
N LYS A 124 21.05 5.34 8.55
CA LYS A 124 19.90 4.44 8.36
C LYS A 124 20.37 3.20 7.62
N TYR A 125 20.95 3.43 6.45
CA TYR A 125 21.74 2.44 5.69
C TYR A 125 23.16 2.44 6.25
N LYS A 126 23.65 1.26 6.60
CA LYS A 126 24.90 1.12 7.35
C LYS A 126 25.84 0.27 6.51
N THR A 127 27.07 0.75 6.30
CA THR A 127 28.05 -0.03 5.53
C THR A 127 28.52 -1.23 6.34
N THR A 128 29.24 -2.13 5.70
CA THR A 128 29.43 -3.49 6.15
C THR A 128 30.04 -3.57 7.52
N LEU A 129 31.25 -3.03 7.63
CA LEU A 129 32.01 -3.10 8.85
C LEU A 129 31.35 -2.26 9.94
N GLU A 130 30.67 -1.17 9.58
CA GLU A 130 29.93 -0.33 10.53
C GLU A 130 28.72 -1.05 11.09
N GLU A 131 28.04 -1.83 10.26
CA GLU A 131 26.96 -2.70 10.66
C GLU A 131 27.61 -3.82 11.55
N GLN A 132 28.77 -4.44 11.19
CA GLN A 132 29.50 -5.35 12.12
C GLN A 132 29.83 -4.73 13.50
N GLU A 133 30.30 -3.48 13.53
CA GLU A 133 30.72 -2.75 14.73
C GLU A 133 29.56 -2.32 15.62
N PHE A 134 28.54 -1.67 15.05
CA PHE A 134 27.43 -1.13 15.83
C PHE A 134 26.68 -2.31 16.49
N ARG A 135 26.60 -3.47 15.84
CA ARG A 135 26.13 -4.72 16.46
C ARG A 135 27.13 -5.36 17.43
N ALA A 136 28.44 -5.22 17.25
CA ALA A 136 29.42 -5.62 18.26
C ALA A 136 29.30 -4.83 19.59
N ASN A 137 28.88 -3.56 19.55
CA ASN A 137 28.73 -2.75 20.77
C ASN A 137 27.51 -3.14 21.61
N ARG A 138 26.40 -3.58 21.02
CA ARG A 138 25.15 -3.77 21.79
C ARG A 138 25.16 -5.03 22.67
N ARG A 139 25.96 -6.06 22.36
CA ARG A 139 26.32 -7.13 23.33
C ARG A 139 27.20 -6.63 24.49
N ARG A 140 28.00 -5.56 24.30
CA ARG A 140 28.83 -4.97 25.38
C ARG A 140 28.02 -4.09 26.32
N GLY A 141 27.12 -3.25 25.77
CA GLY A 141 26.24 -2.39 26.58
C GLY A 141 25.41 -3.19 27.59
N GLN A 142 24.88 -4.34 27.18
CA GLN A 142 24.14 -5.27 28.05
C GLN A 142 24.98 -5.91 29.18
N GLN A 143 26.31 -5.70 29.24
CA GLN A 143 27.19 -6.28 30.26
C GLN A 143 27.77 -5.28 31.28
N MET A 144 27.60 -3.96 31.11
CA MET A 144 28.23 -2.94 31.99
C MET A 144 27.31 -2.30 33.03
N GLY A 145 26.06 -2.76 33.15
CA GLY A 145 25.02 -2.17 34.01
C GLY A 145 25.20 -2.37 35.53
N GLN A 146 26.30 -1.89 36.12
CA GLN A 146 26.40 -1.59 37.56
C GLN A 146 27.63 -0.76 38.04
N GLY A 147 28.57 -0.33 37.17
CA GLY A 147 29.88 0.21 37.64
C GLY A 147 30.43 1.50 37.00
N ALA A 148 29.74 2.15 36.06
CA ALA A 148 30.37 3.15 35.17
C ALA A 148 30.68 4.54 35.79
N GLY A 149 29.95 4.95 36.83
CA GLY A 149 29.86 6.37 37.25
C GLY A 149 31.18 7.06 37.66
N LEU A 150 32.22 6.31 38.04
CA LEU A 150 33.50 6.89 38.45
C LEU A 150 34.40 7.28 37.26
N LEU A 151 34.28 6.57 36.12
CA LEU A 151 35.17 6.74 34.97
C LEU A 151 34.70 7.86 34.02
N ALA A 152 33.38 8.07 33.93
CA ALA A 152 32.78 9.20 33.22
C ALA A 152 33.13 10.57 33.85
N SER A 153 33.53 10.60 35.13
CA SER A 153 34.06 11.81 35.79
C SER A 153 35.46 12.18 35.29
N VAL A 154 36.36 11.19 35.17
CA VAL A 154 37.75 11.40 34.72
C VAL A 154 37.79 11.81 33.24
N MET A 155 36.97 11.17 32.39
CA MET A 155 36.83 11.52 30.97
C MET A 155 36.41 12.99 30.77
N ARG A 156 35.43 13.48 31.54
CA ARG A 156 34.98 14.89 31.52
C ARG A 156 36.14 15.88 31.77
N SER A 157 37.08 15.53 32.65
CA SER A 157 38.26 16.37 32.95
C SER A 157 39.32 16.38 31.84
N MET A 158 39.37 15.37 30.97
CA MET A 158 40.32 15.31 29.84
C MET A 158 39.78 15.98 28.58
N VAL A 159 38.51 15.73 28.19
CA VAL A 159 37.91 16.32 26.98
C VAL A 159 37.90 17.85 27.06
N SER A 160 37.59 18.40 28.24
CA SER A 160 37.65 19.84 28.54
C SER A 160 39.03 20.49 28.35
N ARG A 161 40.12 19.71 28.22
CA ARG A 161 41.49 20.23 27.98
C ARG A 161 41.92 20.17 26.52
N MET A 162 41.21 19.46 25.64
CA MET A 162 41.63 19.26 24.24
C MET A 162 41.10 20.34 23.28
N THR A 163 40.19 21.20 23.71
CA THR A 163 39.64 22.33 22.95
C THR A 163 40.60 23.53 22.78
N MET A 164 41.85 23.40 23.23
CA MET A 164 42.87 24.48 23.22
C MET A 164 43.55 24.74 21.86
N PHE A 165 43.37 23.89 20.85
CA PHE A 165 44.00 24.08 19.53
C PHE A 165 43.10 24.90 18.60
N GLY A 166 43.52 26.14 18.30
CA GLY A 166 42.71 27.16 17.67
C GLY A 166 42.26 26.84 16.25
N GLY A 167 40.94 26.91 16.01
CA GLY A 167 40.34 26.63 14.71
C GLY A 167 38.81 26.61 14.73
N GLY A 168 38.16 27.60 15.34
CA GLY A 168 36.70 27.82 15.24
C GLY A 168 35.83 26.61 15.57
N SER A 169 36.17 25.83 16.61
CA SER A 169 35.44 24.60 16.93
C SER A 169 34.07 24.91 17.54
N ILE A 170 33.04 24.26 16.98
CA ILE A 170 31.73 24.10 17.61
C ILE A 170 31.94 23.42 18.97
N ALA A 171 31.29 23.92 20.02
CA ALA A 171 31.29 23.32 21.36
C ALA A 171 30.18 22.28 21.50
N LEU A 172 30.38 21.27 22.36
CA LEU A 172 29.29 20.41 22.82
C LEU A 172 28.76 20.98 24.13
N ASP A 173 27.44 21.21 24.19
CA ASP A 173 26.74 21.49 25.44
C ASP A 173 26.39 20.19 26.20
N THR A 174 25.62 20.30 27.28
CA THR A 174 25.55 19.30 28.38
C THR A 174 25.33 17.85 27.96
N LEU A 175 26.33 17.00 28.28
CA LEU A 175 26.37 15.57 27.99
C LEU A 175 25.36 14.74 28.81
N ASP A 176 24.39 14.14 28.12
CA ASP A 176 23.78 12.86 28.49
C ASP A 176 24.72 11.69 28.10
N GLU A 177 24.66 10.55 28.80
CA GLU A 177 25.69 9.49 28.74
C GLU A 177 25.56 8.53 27.52
N ARG A 178 25.11 9.03 26.36
CA ARG A 178 25.19 8.30 25.07
C ARG A 178 26.66 8.02 24.70
N GLU A 179 26.93 6.94 23.96
CA GLU A 179 28.30 6.58 23.54
C GLU A 179 28.95 7.72 22.73
N THR A 180 30.00 8.35 23.29
CA THR A 180 30.75 9.46 22.66
C THR A 180 31.28 9.13 21.26
N THR A 181 31.45 7.85 20.94
CA THR A 181 31.85 7.40 19.59
C THR A 181 30.76 7.57 18.53
N GLN A 182 29.47 7.58 18.90
CA GLN A 182 28.36 7.88 18.00
C GLN A 182 28.31 9.38 17.70
N GLN A 183 28.35 10.23 18.74
CA GLN A 183 28.46 11.69 18.60
C GLN A 183 29.66 12.07 17.70
N GLN A 184 30.83 11.44 17.91
CA GLN A 184 32.01 11.67 17.06
C GLN A 184 31.79 11.24 15.60
N ARG A 185 31.03 10.17 15.33
CA ARG A 185 30.68 9.74 13.96
C ARG A 185 29.71 10.71 13.29
N GLU A 186 28.67 11.14 14.00
CA GLU A 186 27.69 12.13 13.56
C GLU A 186 28.38 13.48 13.27
N TRP A 187 29.15 14.02 14.21
CA TRP A 187 29.97 15.22 14.04
C TRP A 187 30.94 15.13 12.84
N THR A 188 31.57 13.98 12.62
CA THR A 188 32.46 13.78 11.47
C THR A 188 31.69 13.80 10.16
N MET A 189 30.49 13.23 10.10
CA MET A 189 29.61 13.27 8.92
C MET A 189 29.10 14.67 8.62
N THR A 190 28.66 15.39 9.65
CA THR A 190 28.26 16.80 9.59
C THR A 190 29.40 17.66 9.02
N ASN A 191 30.65 17.45 9.45
CA ASN A 191 31.84 18.12 8.89
C ASN A 191 32.14 17.75 7.42
N LEU A 192 31.95 16.48 7.02
CA LEU A 192 32.14 16.06 5.63
C LEU A 192 31.09 16.69 4.70
N PHE A 193 29.84 16.77 5.16
CA PHE A 193 28.75 17.43 4.44
C PHE A 193 28.98 18.93 4.31
N HIS A 194 29.38 19.57 5.40
CA HIS A 194 29.77 20.99 5.43
C HIS A 194 30.87 21.30 4.41
N ARG A 195 31.93 20.48 4.35
CA ARG A 195 33.03 20.68 3.38
C ARG A 195 32.62 20.37 1.94
N LEU A 196 31.74 19.39 1.70
CA LEU A 196 31.21 19.15 0.36
C LEU A 196 30.38 20.34 -0.13
N ILE A 197 29.59 20.95 0.75
CA ILE A 197 28.91 22.22 0.47
C ILE A 197 29.95 23.32 0.17
N GLN A 198 31.01 23.48 0.97
CA GLN A 198 32.07 24.47 0.71
C GLN A 198 32.67 24.31 -0.68
N GLN A 199 33.02 23.08 -1.10
CA GLN A 199 33.63 22.74 -2.39
C GLN A 199 32.74 23.05 -3.63
N ASN A 200 31.42 23.13 -3.47
CA ASN A 200 30.49 23.38 -4.58
C ASN A 200 30.04 24.85 -4.58
N HIS A 201 30.68 25.69 -5.39
CA HIS A 201 30.34 27.13 -5.47
C HIS A 201 29.01 27.38 -6.20
N ASP A 202 28.70 26.55 -7.19
CA ASP A 202 27.48 26.61 -8.00
C ASP A 202 26.31 25.81 -7.38
N LEU A 203 26.41 25.43 -6.10
CA LEU A 203 25.38 24.67 -5.40
C LEU A 203 24.09 25.49 -5.31
N SER A 204 23.02 24.94 -5.88
CA SER A 204 21.74 25.62 -6.07
C SER A 204 20.59 25.06 -5.27
N GLY A 205 20.71 23.81 -4.80
CA GLY A 205 19.71 23.17 -3.95
C GLY A 205 20.28 22.17 -2.95
N VAL A 206 19.75 22.17 -1.74
CA VAL A 206 19.96 21.13 -0.72
C VAL A 206 18.61 20.57 -0.29
N ARG A 207 18.54 19.26 -0.06
CA ARG A 207 17.37 18.58 0.53
C ARG A 207 17.83 17.68 1.67
N LEU A 208 17.25 17.81 2.85
CA LEU A 208 17.56 17.03 4.05
C LEU A 208 16.34 16.17 4.41
N SER A 209 16.48 14.84 4.38
CA SER A 209 15.37 13.89 4.63
C SER A 209 14.89 13.88 6.08
N SER A 210 13.62 13.50 6.29
CA SER A 210 12.98 13.38 7.61
C SER A 210 13.67 12.35 8.51
N THR A 211 14.30 11.35 7.90
CA THR A 211 15.16 10.38 8.58
C THR A 211 16.35 11.02 9.32
N LEU A 212 16.75 12.26 9.00
CA LEU A 212 17.82 12.94 9.74
C LEU A 212 17.42 13.29 11.19
N ARG A 213 16.12 13.30 11.54
CA ARG A 213 15.67 13.39 12.94
C ARG A 213 16.06 12.18 13.80
N ASP A 214 16.43 11.06 13.20
CA ASP A 214 17.03 9.93 13.94
C ASP A 214 18.38 10.34 14.58
N LEU A 215 19.03 11.41 14.07
CA LEU A 215 20.31 11.94 14.53
C LEU A 215 20.14 12.95 15.67
N GLN A 216 19.38 12.56 16.70
CA GLN A 216 18.97 13.35 17.88
C GLN A 216 20.12 13.89 18.76
N THR A 217 21.38 13.75 18.34
CA THR A 217 22.58 14.03 19.14
C THR A 217 23.54 15.05 18.53
N VAL A 218 23.25 15.58 17.35
CA VAL A 218 24.01 16.68 16.74
C VAL A 218 23.04 17.72 16.21
N ASP A 219 22.91 18.82 16.95
CA ASP A 219 22.33 20.06 16.43
C ASP A 219 23.02 20.40 15.11
N PHE A 220 22.25 20.56 14.03
CA PHE A 220 22.84 20.90 12.72
C PHE A 220 23.52 22.26 12.85
N PRO A 221 24.88 22.31 12.88
CA PRO A 221 25.58 23.45 13.45
C PRO A 221 25.40 24.65 12.51
N ALA A 222 25.07 25.81 13.09
CA ALA A 222 24.77 27.05 12.35
C ALA A 222 25.73 27.31 11.17
N SER A 223 27.02 27.03 11.36
CA SER A 223 28.07 27.05 10.34
C SER A 223 27.73 26.39 8.98
N ILE A 224 26.87 25.37 8.93
CA ILE A 224 26.38 24.76 7.68
C ILE A 224 25.40 25.69 7.00
N TYR A 225 24.45 26.25 7.74
CA TYR A 225 23.51 27.24 7.23
C TYR A 225 24.24 28.53 6.83
N ASP A 226 25.17 29.04 7.65
CA ASP A 226 26.07 30.17 7.30
C ASP A 226 26.85 29.92 5.99
N THR A 227 27.26 28.68 5.76
CA THR A 227 28.01 28.30 4.56
C THR A 227 27.10 28.17 3.34
N LEU A 228 25.88 27.65 3.48
CA LEU A 228 24.88 27.65 2.41
C LEU A 228 24.41 29.08 2.10
N ALA A 229 24.24 29.93 3.11
CA ALA A 229 23.92 31.35 3.02
C ALA A 229 24.94 32.12 2.16
N SER A 230 26.23 31.77 2.26
CA SER A 230 27.29 32.36 1.45
C SER A 230 27.20 32.05 -0.07
N LYS A 231 26.33 31.11 -0.49
CA LYS A 231 26.24 30.63 -1.89
C LYS A 231 25.29 31.49 -2.71
N ARG A 232 25.86 32.31 -3.59
CA ARG A 232 25.13 33.22 -4.51
C ARG A 232 24.07 32.55 -5.40
N CYS A 233 24.21 31.25 -5.67
CA CYS A 233 23.31 30.50 -6.57
C CYS A 233 22.28 29.62 -5.82
N PHE A 234 22.25 29.66 -4.49
CA PHE A 234 21.45 28.75 -3.67
C PHE A 234 19.98 29.19 -3.60
N TYR A 235 19.10 28.43 -4.27
CA TYR A 235 17.68 28.76 -4.41
C TYR A 235 16.69 27.68 -3.93
N VAL A 236 17.13 26.46 -3.54
CA VAL A 236 16.28 25.42 -2.91
C VAL A 236 16.86 24.96 -1.57
N LEU A 237 16.09 24.98 -0.50
CA LEU A 237 16.42 24.36 0.77
C LEU A 237 15.22 23.56 1.30
N GLU A 238 15.24 22.24 1.12
CA GLU A 238 14.40 21.37 1.95
C GLU A 238 15.20 20.98 3.19
N SER A 239 14.72 21.36 4.38
CA SER A 239 15.28 20.94 5.66
C SER A 239 14.24 20.14 6.43
N HIS A 240 14.58 18.94 6.92
CA HIS A 240 13.70 18.16 7.79
C HIS A 240 14.35 17.86 9.15
N ALA A 241 15.44 18.58 9.46
CA ALA A 241 15.91 18.78 10.82
C ALA A 241 15.01 19.82 11.50
N ASP A 242 14.70 19.62 12.78
CA ASP A 242 13.91 20.56 13.54
C ASP A 242 14.69 21.88 13.72
N CYS A 243 13.99 23.00 13.65
CA CYS A 243 14.57 24.34 13.69
C CYS A 243 13.74 25.25 14.57
N ASP A 244 14.33 25.69 15.68
CA ASP A 244 13.65 26.51 16.68
C ASP A 244 13.31 27.92 16.19
N ASN A 245 13.89 28.39 15.09
CA ASN A 245 13.65 29.74 14.56
C ASN A 245 13.72 29.77 13.03
N LEU A 246 12.59 29.51 12.38
CA LEU A 246 12.43 29.63 10.92
C LEU A 246 12.79 31.03 10.40
N GLY A 247 12.53 32.06 11.20
CA GLY A 247 12.88 33.45 10.92
C GLY A 247 14.37 33.61 10.71
N ALA A 248 15.15 33.52 11.79
CA ALA A 248 16.60 33.67 11.75
C ALA A 248 17.28 32.70 10.76
N LEU A 249 16.73 31.49 10.59
CA LEU A 249 17.20 30.56 9.57
C LEU A 249 17.07 31.17 8.16
N LEU A 250 15.85 31.49 7.71
CA LEU A 250 15.63 32.01 6.35
C LEU A 250 16.20 33.42 6.14
N GLU A 251 16.41 34.20 7.20
CA GLU A 251 17.08 35.50 7.15
C GLU A 251 18.58 35.37 6.80
N SER A 252 19.22 34.25 7.14
CA SER A 252 20.54 33.91 6.59
C SER A 252 20.50 33.62 5.08
N PHE A 253 19.32 33.40 4.49
CA PHE A 253 19.12 32.91 3.11
C PHE A 253 18.46 33.92 2.14
N PRO A 254 19.03 35.13 1.91
CA PRO A 254 18.42 36.20 1.09
C PRO A 254 18.34 35.89 -0.43
N HIS A 255 18.61 34.66 -0.85
CA HIS A 255 18.54 34.19 -2.23
C HIS A 255 17.68 32.93 -2.41
N VAL A 256 17.23 32.28 -1.33
CA VAL A 256 16.42 31.06 -1.42
C VAL A 256 15.06 31.38 -2.01
N ARG A 257 14.62 30.55 -2.97
CA ARG A 257 13.34 30.67 -3.68
C ARG A 257 12.34 29.59 -3.28
N TYR A 258 12.81 28.42 -2.88
CA TYR A 258 11.99 27.33 -2.35
C TYR A 258 12.53 26.90 -0.99
N TYR A 259 11.69 26.91 0.04
CA TYR A 259 11.95 26.23 1.31
C TYR A 259 10.92 25.12 1.56
N GLY A 260 11.33 24.00 2.15
CA GLY A 260 10.44 22.88 2.46
C GLY A 260 10.81 22.11 3.73
N SER A 261 9.84 21.76 4.58
CA SER A 261 10.09 20.99 5.81
C SER A 261 8.95 20.03 6.20
N SER A 262 9.32 18.91 6.83
CA SER A 262 8.43 17.81 7.24
C SER A 262 8.23 17.64 8.76
N SER A 263 8.73 18.56 9.59
CA SER A 263 8.37 18.68 11.01
C SER A 263 8.64 20.08 11.55
N TRP A 264 7.81 20.49 12.51
CA TRP A 264 7.90 21.74 13.24
C TRP A 264 7.52 21.53 14.71
N THR A 265 8.49 21.17 15.54
CA THR A 265 8.34 21.08 17.00
C THR A 265 8.55 22.41 17.73
N VAL A 266 8.14 23.52 17.08
CA VAL A 266 7.82 24.84 17.67
C VAL A 266 8.93 25.57 18.43
N SER A 267 9.42 26.67 17.84
CA SER A 267 9.37 27.96 18.53
C SER A 267 8.78 29.03 17.59
N THR A 268 8.04 29.97 18.17
CA THR A 268 7.08 30.85 17.47
C THR A 268 7.68 32.21 17.10
N SER A 269 8.92 32.22 16.59
CA SER A 269 9.66 33.47 16.32
C SER A 269 9.25 34.06 14.97
N PRO A 270 8.68 35.29 14.90
CA PRO A 270 8.41 35.95 13.64
C PRO A 270 9.71 36.38 12.93
N PHE A 271 9.65 36.51 11.60
CA PHE A 271 10.65 37.20 10.79
C PHE A 271 10.80 38.66 11.27
N GLN A 272 12.04 39.17 11.22
CA GLN A 272 12.40 40.53 11.58
C GLN A 272 12.73 41.38 10.34
N THR A 273 12.97 40.72 9.20
CA THR A 273 13.41 41.31 7.94
C THR A 273 12.72 40.65 6.73
N THR A 274 12.60 41.40 5.63
CA THR A 274 11.87 40.93 4.43
C THR A 274 12.75 40.04 3.54
N LEU A 275 12.20 38.92 3.04
CA LEU A 275 12.92 37.95 2.20
C LEU A 275 12.33 37.92 0.77
N PRO A 276 12.65 38.91 -0.09
CA PRO A 276 12.05 39.05 -1.42
C PRO A 276 12.48 37.99 -2.43
N SER A 277 13.36 37.06 -2.08
CA SER A 277 13.72 35.92 -2.95
C SER A 277 12.74 34.76 -2.87
N LEU A 278 12.05 34.58 -1.73
CA LEU A 278 11.29 33.37 -1.45
C LEU A 278 9.97 33.35 -2.25
N GLN A 279 9.79 32.30 -3.05
CA GLN A 279 8.65 32.09 -3.94
C GLN A 279 7.79 30.89 -3.53
N ALA A 280 8.35 29.94 -2.79
CA ALA A 280 7.67 28.73 -2.34
C ALA A 280 8.10 28.37 -0.91
N LEU A 281 7.13 28.05 -0.05
CA LEU A 281 7.33 27.71 1.36
C LEU A 281 6.43 26.52 1.72
N ARG A 282 7.02 25.35 1.96
CA ARG A 282 6.31 24.12 2.36
C ARG A 282 6.62 23.74 3.79
N LEU A 283 5.60 23.57 4.61
CA LEU A 283 5.66 23.16 6.00
C LEU A 283 4.62 22.03 6.17
N GLN A 284 5.01 20.86 6.66
CA GLN A 284 4.10 19.71 6.75
C GLN A 284 3.28 19.66 8.04
N ASP A 285 3.80 20.27 9.10
CA ASP A 285 3.12 20.40 10.39
C ASP A 285 2.33 21.72 10.46
N CYS A 286 1.44 21.81 11.46
CA CYS A 286 0.68 23.02 11.74
C CYS A 286 1.58 24.15 12.27
N ILE A 287 1.40 25.37 11.75
CA ILE A 287 2.10 26.61 12.13
C ILE A 287 1.32 27.43 13.16
N ASP A 288 1.98 28.25 13.98
CA ASP A 288 1.25 29.21 14.82
C ASP A 288 0.77 30.44 14.05
N THR A 289 -0.12 31.21 14.68
CA THR A 289 -0.81 32.35 14.06
C THR A 289 0.14 33.51 13.78
N LEU A 290 1.09 33.80 14.69
CA LEU A 290 2.02 34.94 14.57
C LEU A 290 3.04 34.66 13.47
N LEU A 291 3.52 33.42 13.36
CA LEU A 291 4.36 32.98 12.26
C LEU A 291 3.64 33.16 10.91
N PHE A 292 2.35 32.88 10.81
CA PHE A 292 1.59 33.10 9.57
C PHE A 292 1.41 34.58 9.19
N ALA A 293 1.14 35.48 10.16
CA ALA A 293 1.15 36.93 9.90
C ALA A 293 2.51 37.37 9.36
N SER A 294 3.58 36.89 10.00
CA SER A 294 4.95 37.21 9.65
C SER A 294 5.35 36.65 8.27
N ILE A 295 4.91 35.44 7.91
CA ILE A 295 5.02 34.86 6.55
C ILE A 295 4.46 35.85 5.51
N LEU A 296 3.25 36.37 5.70
CA LEU A 296 2.63 37.26 4.73
C LEU A 296 3.23 38.68 4.75
N GLN A 297 3.63 39.18 5.91
CA GLN A 297 4.22 40.52 6.06
C GLN A 297 5.63 40.63 5.45
N TYR A 298 6.45 39.59 5.61
CA TYR A 298 7.88 39.63 5.30
C TYR A 298 8.29 38.86 4.03
N LEU A 299 7.40 38.07 3.42
CA LEU A 299 7.69 37.29 2.20
C LEU A 299 6.89 37.81 0.98
N PRO A 300 7.11 39.06 0.50
CA PRO A 300 6.23 39.74 -0.45
C PRO A 300 6.12 39.07 -1.83
N ASN A 301 7.15 38.30 -2.22
CA ASN A 301 7.22 37.58 -3.50
C ASN A 301 6.86 36.08 -3.38
N LEU A 302 6.31 35.65 -2.23
CA LEU A 302 5.83 34.29 -2.05
C LEU A 302 4.67 34.02 -3.01
N ARG A 303 4.72 32.87 -3.69
CA ARG A 303 3.72 32.41 -4.67
C ARG A 303 3.05 31.11 -4.27
N SER A 304 3.68 30.29 -3.43
CA SER A 304 3.11 29.01 -3.02
C SER A 304 3.42 28.74 -1.55
N LEU A 305 2.37 28.47 -0.78
CA LEU A 305 2.46 28.15 0.64
C LEU A 305 1.74 26.83 0.92
N TRP A 306 2.41 25.89 1.56
CA TRP A 306 1.80 24.68 2.11
C TRP A 306 2.05 24.67 3.61
N THR A 307 1.01 24.43 4.41
CA THR A 307 1.09 24.17 5.86
C THR A 307 0.28 22.93 6.22
N GLY A 308 0.63 22.24 7.31
CA GLY A 308 -0.17 21.13 7.85
C GLY A 308 -1.51 21.57 8.43
N GLY A 309 -1.70 22.87 8.65
CA GLY A 309 -2.83 23.48 9.35
C GLY A 309 -2.33 24.62 10.24
N PHE A 310 -3.06 24.97 11.30
CA PHE A 310 -2.57 25.88 12.31
C PHE A 310 -2.58 25.28 13.72
N ARG A 311 -1.70 25.77 14.59
CA ARG A 311 -1.72 25.51 16.03
C ARG A 311 -2.45 26.65 16.71
N VAL A 312 -3.43 26.30 17.53
CA VAL A 312 -4.20 27.26 18.34
C VAL A 312 -3.27 27.96 19.32
N ALA A 313 -2.94 29.22 19.04
CA ALA A 313 -2.32 30.11 20.01
C ALA A 313 -3.30 30.46 21.15
N THR A 314 -2.79 30.95 22.28
CA THR A 314 -3.64 31.39 23.39
C THR A 314 -4.59 32.52 22.94
N PRO A 315 -5.82 32.65 23.50
CA PRO A 315 -6.82 33.60 22.98
C PRO A 315 -6.33 35.05 22.84
N TYR A 316 -5.44 35.49 23.72
CA TYR A 316 -4.82 36.82 23.70
C TYR A 316 -4.00 37.10 22.42
N CYS A 317 -3.46 36.07 21.76
CA CYS A 317 -2.74 36.23 20.49
C CYS A 317 -3.69 36.52 19.32
N LYS A 318 -4.97 36.13 19.42
CA LYS A 318 -5.95 36.17 18.32
C LYS A 318 -6.35 37.59 17.95
N GLU A 319 -6.73 38.41 18.92
CA GLU A 319 -7.13 39.81 18.68
C GLU A 319 -5.96 40.65 18.16
N ASN A 320 -4.77 40.47 18.74
CA ASN A 320 -3.54 41.10 18.30
C ASN A 320 -3.19 40.72 16.85
N PHE A 321 -3.28 39.42 16.51
CA PHE A 321 -3.11 38.94 15.13
C PHE A 321 -4.12 39.58 14.18
N ILE A 322 -5.41 39.63 14.52
CA ILE A 322 -6.46 40.20 13.64
C ILE A 322 -6.23 41.70 13.42
N HIS A 323 -5.77 42.42 14.44
CA HIS A 323 -5.40 43.82 14.33
C HIS A 323 -4.14 44.03 13.48
N GLU A 324 -3.11 43.21 13.65
CA GLU A 324 -1.88 43.23 12.86
C GLU A 324 -2.15 42.89 11.38
N ALA A 325 -2.90 41.82 11.12
CA ALA A 325 -3.22 41.38 9.77
C ALA A 325 -3.98 42.44 8.95
N LYS A 326 -4.91 43.16 9.58
CA LYS A 326 -5.71 44.21 8.92
C LYS A 326 -4.95 45.53 8.67
N ASN A 327 -3.90 45.82 9.44
CA ASN A 327 -3.21 47.13 9.39
C ASN A 327 -1.77 47.08 8.86
N ASN A 328 -1.05 45.97 9.08
CA ASN A 328 0.40 45.89 8.86
C ASN A 328 0.79 44.97 7.67
N ILE A 329 -0.04 43.99 7.32
CA ILE A 329 0.23 43.07 6.20
C ILE A 329 -0.14 43.76 4.88
N LYS A 330 0.70 43.56 3.86
CA LYS A 330 0.50 44.09 2.50
C LYS A 330 0.00 42.99 1.57
N PRO A 331 -0.69 43.33 0.46
CA PRO A 331 -1.01 42.37 -0.59
C PRO A 331 0.24 41.62 -1.07
N THR A 332 0.13 40.30 -1.12
CA THR A 332 1.19 39.34 -1.47
C THR A 332 0.94 38.76 -2.86
N SER A 333 2.00 38.24 -3.51
CA SER A 333 1.88 37.55 -4.79
C SER A 333 1.43 36.07 -4.68
N LEU A 334 0.76 35.68 -3.58
CA LEU A 334 0.48 34.28 -3.28
C LEU A 334 -0.54 33.71 -4.28
N GLN A 335 -0.13 32.68 -5.02
CA GLN A 335 -0.90 32.04 -6.10
C GLN A 335 -1.41 30.63 -5.70
N LEU A 336 -0.74 29.95 -4.77
CA LEU A 336 -1.15 28.66 -4.22
C LEU A 336 -1.13 28.68 -2.69
N LEU A 337 -2.20 28.20 -2.07
CA LEU A 337 -2.31 27.98 -0.62
C LEU A 337 -2.85 26.57 -0.34
N TYR A 338 -2.11 25.79 0.44
CA TYR A 338 -2.51 24.47 0.92
C TYR A 338 -2.53 24.44 2.45
N LEU A 339 -3.67 24.09 3.03
CA LEU A 339 -3.90 23.91 4.47
C LEU A 339 -4.32 22.46 4.71
N GLY A 340 -3.48 21.64 5.35
CA GLY A 340 -3.72 20.20 5.47
C GLY A 340 -4.89 19.79 6.38
N ARG A 341 -5.00 20.40 7.55
CA ARG A 341 -6.06 20.20 8.57
C ARG A 341 -6.51 21.56 9.07
N THR A 342 -7.82 21.76 9.27
CA THR A 342 -8.34 23.06 9.74
C THR A 342 -9.24 22.96 10.98
N THR A 343 -9.01 23.88 11.90
CA THR A 343 -9.71 24.04 13.18
C THR A 343 -10.42 25.40 13.24
N HIS A 344 -11.52 25.51 14.00
CA HIS A 344 -12.40 26.71 13.99
C HIS A 344 -11.72 28.05 14.32
N LEU A 345 -10.54 28.06 14.94
CA LEU A 345 -9.82 29.32 15.20
C LEU A 345 -9.09 29.86 13.95
N GLU A 346 -8.96 29.05 12.90
CA GLU A 346 -8.30 29.40 11.64
C GLU A 346 -9.18 30.25 10.75
N ASP A 347 -10.49 30.12 10.86
CA ASP A 347 -11.45 30.85 10.05
C ASP A 347 -11.35 32.38 10.21
N GLU A 348 -11.26 32.88 11.44
CA GLU A 348 -11.04 34.30 11.70
C GLU A 348 -9.63 34.79 11.30
N ILE A 349 -8.64 33.89 11.35
CA ILE A 349 -7.25 34.16 10.95
C ILE A 349 -7.15 34.32 9.44
N LEU A 350 -7.81 33.41 8.70
CA LEU A 350 -7.96 33.48 7.26
C LEU A 350 -8.76 34.72 6.87
N ARG A 351 -9.92 35.00 7.49
CA ARG A 351 -10.69 36.25 7.24
C ARG A 351 -9.84 37.52 7.37
N ALA A 352 -8.95 37.59 8.35
CA ALA A 352 -8.11 38.76 8.55
C ALA A 352 -6.95 38.88 7.54
N THR A 353 -6.57 37.78 6.86
CA THR A 353 -5.41 37.72 5.96
C THR A 353 -5.75 37.59 4.48
N ILE A 354 -6.90 37.01 4.13
CA ILE A 354 -7.40 36.87 2.75
C ILE A 354 -7.35 38.17 1.93
N PRO A 355 -7.68 39.36 2.47
CA PRO A 355 -7.53 40.62 1.72
C PRO A 355 -6.10 40.92 1.25
N CYS A 356 -5.11 40.22 1.81
CA CYS A 356 -3.71 40.28 1.41
C CYS A 356 -3.29 39.20 0.39
N LEU A 357 -4.23 38.39 -0.13
CA LEU A 357 -3.98 37.27 -1.06
C LEU A 357 -4.65 37.43 -2.45
N PRO A 358 -4.72 38.63 -3.08
CA PRO A 358 -5.58 38.86 -4.26
C PRO A 358 -5.19 38.07 -5.53
N ASP A 359 -3.94 37.58 -5.60
CA ASP A 359 -3.40 36.80 -6.72
C ASP A 359 -3.68 35.28 -6.62
N LEU A 360 -4.38 34.82 -5.57
CA LEU A 360 -4.59 33.40 -5.26
C LEU A 360 -5.37 32.68 -6.37
N ARG A 361 -4.83 31.54 -6.84
CA ARG A 361 -5.35 30.70 -7.93
C ARG A 361 -5.74 29.31 -7.47
N ASP A 362 -4.87 28.69 -6.67
CA ASP A 362 -5.02 27.30 -6.24
C ASP A 362 -5.18 27.27 -4.72
N LEU A 363 -6.34 26.82 -4.24
CA LEU A 363 -6.63 26.64 -2.82
C LEU A 363 -6.88 25.17 -2.51
N THR A 364 -6.15 24.62 -1.55
CA THR A 364 -6.53 23.39 -0.86
C THR A 364 -6.70 23.69 0.63
N ALA A 365 -7.82 23.29 1.22
CA ALA A 365 -8.09 23.49 2.64
C ALA A 365 -8.93 22.34 3.23
N GLY A 366 -9.04 22.30 4.55
CA GLY A 366 -10.05 21.50 5.25
C GLY A 366 -11.41 22.19 5.27
N ASP A 367 -12.12 22.06 6.40
CA ASP A 367 -13.31 22.87 6.71
C ASP A 367 -12.96 24.38 6.75
N LEU A 368 -13.78 25.21 6.13
CA LEU A 368 -13.71 26.68 6.15
C LEU A 368 -15.14 27.20 6.36
N ASP A 369 -15.32 28.21 7.22
CA ASP A 369 -16.64 28.81 7.50
C ASP A 369 -17.15 29.71 6.36
N GLU A 370 -18.46 29.96 6.35
CA GLU A 370 -19.12 30.74 5.30
C GLU A 370 -18.51 32.14 5.12
N THR A 371 -18.17 32.80 6.23
CA THR A 371 -17.62 34.15 6.22
C THR A 371 -16.15 34.18 5.79
N THR A 372 -15.39 33.11 6.05
CA THR A 372 -14.06 32.87 5.44
C THR A 372 -14.18 32.77 3.93
N ILE A 373 -15.14 31.99 3.42
CA ILE A 373 -15.29 31.74 1.99
C ILE A 373 -15.85 32.95 1.23
N SER A 374 -16.81 33.66 1.81
CA SER A 374 -17.28 34.95 1.29
C SER A 374 -16.10 35.94 1.13
N THR A 375 -15.25 36.05 2.15
CA THR A 375 -14.04 36.88 2.10
C THR A 375 -13.05 36.41 1.02
N LEU A 376 -12.83 35.10 0.87
CA LEU A 376 -11.98 34.51 -0.19
C LEU A 376 -12.45 34.97 -1.56
N VAL A 377 -13.75 34.93 -1.79
CA VAL A 377 -14.37 35.19 -3.09
C VAL A 377 -14.37 36.67 -3.45
N GLU A 378 -14.58 37.57 -2.49
CA GLU A 378 -14.50 39.01 -2.76
C GLU A 378 -13.09 39.45 -3.17
N CYS A 379 -12.06 38.86 -2.53
CA CYS A 379 -10.66 39.24 -2.69
C CYS A 379 -9.93 38.46 -3.81
N CYS A 380 -10.08 37.13 -3.86
CA CYS A 380 -9.25 36.21 -4.65
C CYS A 380 -9.89 35.86 -6.01
N ARG A 381 -10.23 36.87 -6.81
CA ARG A 381 -10.93 36.67 -8.11
C ARG A 381 -10.08 35.97 -9.19
N GLN A 382 -8.87 35.52 -8.86
CA GLN A 382 -7.98 34.75 -9.73
C GLN A 382 -8.10 33.23 -9.53
N LEU A 383 -8.92 32.74 -8.60
CA LEU A 383 -9.08 31.31 -8.31
C LEU A 383 -9.42 30.49 -9.57
N GLU A 384 -8.56 29.51 -9.88
CA GLU A 384 -8.64 28.52 -10.96
C GLU A 384 -8.94 27.11 -10.39
N THR A 385 -8.39 26.77 -9.20
CA THR A 385 -8.59 25.48 -8.52
C THR A 385 -8.99 25.69 -7.06
N VAL A 386 -10.03 25.00 -6.61
CA VAL A 386 -10.41 24.90 -5.19
C VAL A 386 -10.65 23.43 -4.83
N THR A 387 -10.04 22.99 -3.73
CA THR A 387 -10.22 21.65 -3.16
C THR A 387 -10.44 21.73 -1.66
N LEU A 388 -11.58 21.27 -1.16
CA LEU A 388 -11.95 21.34 0.24
C LEU A 388 -12.13 19.92 0.81
N SER A 389 -11.10 19.43 1.51
CA SER A 389 -10.97 18.04 1.94
C SER A 389 -11.21 17.88 3.45
N VAL A 390 -12.37 17.32 3.80
CA VAL A 390 -12.73 17.04 5.20
C VAL A 390 -11.96 15.82 5.71
N ASP A 391 -11.22 16.01 6.80
CA ASP A 391 -10.53 14.92 7.49
C ASP A 391 -11.54 14.07 8.30
N GLN A 392 -11.37 12.75 8.33
CA GLN A 392 -12.47 11.83 8.66
C GLN A 392 -12.89 11.82 10.13
N ASP A 393 -12.11 12.45 11.02
CA ASP A 393 -12.22 12.28 12.48
C ASP A 393 -13.28 13.18 13.16
N VAL A 394 -13.82 14.23 12.52
CA VAL A 394 -14.73 15.19 13.19
C VAL A 394 -15.90 15.64 12.31
N ALA A 395 -17.11 15.21 12.66
CA ALA A 395 -18.35 15.66 12.02
C ALA A 395 -18.75 17.07 12.50
N LYS A 396 -18.30 18.11 11.81
CA LYS A 396 -18.80 19.50 11.96
C LYS A 396 -19.97 19.76 11.00
N PRO A 397 -20.92 20.66 11.34
CA PRO A 397 -21.88 21.16 10.36
C PRO A 397 -21.15 22.02 9.31
N VAL A 398 -21.12 21.55 8.06
CA VAL A 398 -20.44 22.25 6.94
C VAL A 398 -21.28 23.45 6.50
N PRO A 399 -20.71 24.63 6.18
CA PRO A 399 -21.50 25.83 6.03
C PRO A 399 -22.39 25.82 4.78
N VAL A 400 -23.67 26.06 5.05
CA VAL A 400 -24.84 26.02 4.17
C VAL A 400 -24.64 26.67 2.79
N ASN A 401 -23.91 27.80 2.75
CA ASN A 401 -23.78 28.65 1.56
C ASN A 401 -22.37 28.70 0.97
N ALA A 402 -21.43 27.92 1.51
CA ALA A 402 -20.01 27.98 1.17
C ALA A 402 -19.73 28.09 -0.34
N LEU A 403 -20.33 27.22 -1.16
CA LEU A 403 -19.96 27.10 -2.57
C LEU A 403 -20.66 28.10 -3.50
N SER A 404 -21.77 28.73 -3.09
CA SER A 404 -22.44 29.72 -3.95
C SER A 404 -21.51 30.90 -4.22
N TYR A 405 -20.83 31.40 -3.17
CA TYR A 405 -19.80 32.43 -3.28
C TYR A 405 -18.73 32.06 -4.34
N PHE A 406 -18.12 30.88 -4.27
CA PHE A 406 -17.06 30.48 -5.23
C PHE A 406 -17.57 30.51 -6.68
N LEU A 407 -18.76 29.96 -6.93
CA LEU A 407 -19.35 29.91 -8.27
C LEU A 407 -19.77 31.29 -8.79
N GLU A 408 -20.09 32.24 -7.91
CA GLU A 408 -20.58 33.59 -8.21
C GLU A 408 -19.52 34.69 -8.28
N GLY A 409 -18.35 34.51 -7.66
CA GLY A 409 -17.28 35.51 -7.65
C GLY A 409 -15.94 35.09 -8.28
N CYS A 410 -15.74 33.81 -8.61
CA CYS A 410 -14.49 33.32 -9.20
C CYS A 410 -14.64 33.01 -10.72
N PRO A 411 -14.55 34.01 -11.62
CA PRO A 411 -14.81 33.83 -13.06
C PRO A 411 -13.80 32.93 -13.79
N LYS A 412 -12.69 32.57 -13.13
CA LYS A 412 -11.62 31.72 -13.69
C LYS A 412 -11.66 30.28 -13.18
N LEU A 413 -12.59 29.94 -12.30
CA LEU A 413 -12.62 28.64 -11.63
C LEU A 413 -12.86 27.52 -12.67
N ARG A 414 -11.95 26.55 -12.69
CA ARG A 414 -11.96 25.37 -13.59
C ARG A 414 -12.27 24.08 -12.85
N SER A 415 -11.80 23.96 -11.61
CA SER A 415 -11.95 22.76 -10.79
C SER A 415 -12.40 23.15 -9.39
N LEU A 416 -13.59 22.71 -9.01
CA LEU A 416 -14.12 22.82 -7.66
C LEU A 416 -14.41 21.43 -7.12
N ASP A 417 -13.50 20.89 -6.31
CA ASP A 417 -13.72 19.64 -5.57
C ASP A 417 -14.00 19.97 -4.11
N ALA A 418 -15.28 20.06 -3.78
CA ALA A 418 -15.74 20.29 -2.42
C ALA A 418 -16.81 19.24 -2.10
N SER A 419 -16.48 17.97 -2.29
CA SER A 419 -17.43 16.85 -2.31
C SER A 419 -18.29 16.72 -1.04
N ARG A 420 -17.85 17.23 0.12
CA ARG A 420 -18.62 17.26 1.38
C ARG A 420 -19.26 18.61 1.72
N TYR A 421 -19.14 19.60 0.84
CA TYR A 421 -19.67 20.93 1.09
C TYR A 421 -21.05 21.11 0.50
N ASN A 422 -21.91 21.64 1.37
CA ASN A 422 -23.31 21.89 1.14
C ASN A 422 -23.54 23.19 0.35
N VAL A 423 -24.58 23.18 -0.48
CA VAL A 423 -25.13 24.36 -1.17
C VAL A 423 -26.64 24.38 -0.97
N GLU A 424 -27.11 25.36 -0.22
CA GLU A 424 -28.54 25.66 -0.09
C GLU A 424 -29.15 26.07 -1.43
N ALA A 425 -30.16 25.33 -1.88
CA ALA A 425 -30.89 25.61 -3.12
C ALA A 425 -31.55 27.00 -3.11
N THR A 426 -32.02 27.47 -1.94
CA THR A 426 -32.71 28.77 -1.79
C THR A 426 -31.81 29.97 -2.15
N ARG A 427 -30.49 29.87 -1.97
CA ARG A 427 -29.56 30.95 -2.35
C ARG A 427 -29.24 30.98 -3.84
N LEU A 428 -29.67 29.97 -4.60
CA LEU A 428 -29.45 29.91 -6.04
C LEU A 428 -30.55 30.65 -6.87
N GLU A 429 -31.52 31.31 -6.23
CA GLU A 429 -32.23 32.45 -6.84
C GLU A 429 -31.60 33.78 -6.44
N GLU A 430 -31.53 34.07 -5.13
CA GLU A 430 -31.10 35.37 -4.59
C GLU A 430 -29.66 35.74 -4.97
N GLY A 431 -28.79 34.73 -5.09
CA GLY A 431 -27.40 34.88 -5.47
C GLY A 431 -27.21 35.39 -6.90
N ARG A 432 -26.02 35.92 -7.19
CA ARG A 432 -25.65 36.43 -8.52
C ARG A 432 -25.57 35.28 -9.54
N PRO A 433 -25.66 35.54 -10.86
CA PRO A 433 -25.41 34.49 -11.85
C PRO A 433 -23.99 33.92 -11.70
N TRP A 434 -23.84 32.59 -11.79
CA TRP A 434 -22.52 31.95 -11.76
C TRP A 434 -21.62 32.49 -12.89
N VAL A 435 -20.38 32.85 -12.52
CA VAL A 435 -19.41 33.51 -13.41
C VAL A 435 -18.34 32.55 -13.96
N CYS A 436 -18.20 31.39 -13.33
CA CYS A 436 -17.22 30.34 -13.64
C CYS A 436 -17.56 29.53 -14.91
N GLN A 437 -17.76 30.19 -16.05
CA GLN A 437 -18.11 29.54 -17.33
C GLN A 437 -17.04 28.56 -17.85
N ASP A 438 -15.84 28.60 -17.27
CA ASP A 438 -14.70 27.76 -17.60
C ASP A 438 -14.58 26.48 -16.73
N LEU A 439 -15.60 26.16 -15.91
CA LEU A 439 -15.59 24.98 -15.04
C LEU A 439 -15.61 23.66 -15.84
N GLU A 440 -14.60 22.82 -15.58
CA GLU A 440 -14.37 21.49 -16.18
C GLU A 440 -14.69 20.37 -15.17
N LEU A 441 -14.46 20.60 -13.87
CA LEU A 441 -14.77 19.67 -12.77
C LEU A 441 -15.58 20.35 -11.67
N LEU A 442 -16.70 19.73 -11.29
CA LEU A 442 -17.50 20.09 -10.12
C LEU A 442 -17.80 18.85 -9.28
N LYS A 443 -17.40 18.86 -8.00
CA LYS A 443 -17.90 17.96 -6.96
C LYS A 443 -18.42 18.77 -5.80
N CYS A 444 -19.66 18.55 -5.40
CA CYS A 444 -20.30 19.22 -4.28
C CYS A 444 -21.52 18.44 -3.77
N GLN A 445 -22.06 18.87 -2.64
CA GLN A 445 -23.38 18.46 -2.16
C GLN A 445 -24.35 19.62 -2.32
N ILE A 446 -25.48 19.41 -3.01
CA ILE A 446 -26.53 20.43 -3.17
C ILE A 446 -27.79 19.93 -2.48
N TYR A 447 -28.39 20.76 -1.63
CA TYR A 447 -29.54 20.41 -0.82
C TYR A 447 -30.50 21.59 -0.63
N ASP A 448 -31.77 21.27 -0.47
CA ASP A 448 -32.82 22.15 -0.01
C ASP A 448 -32.73 22.27 1.51
N SER A 449 -32.80 23.49 2.03
CA SER A 449 -32.40 23.76 3.42
C SER A 449 -33.52 23.57 4.44
N GLU A 450 -34.79 23.56 4.01
CA GLU A 450 -35.98 23.78 4.85
C GLU A 450 -36.01 22.88 6.11
N PRO A 451 -35.63 23.41 7.30
CA PRO A 451 -35.72 22.67 8.56
C PRO A 451 -37.16 22.61 9.07
N HIS A 452 -38.06 23.39 8.46
CA HIS A 452 -39.41 23.63 8.91
C HIS A 452 -40.38 22.51 8.54
N LEU A 453 -40.02 21.58 7.65
CA LEU A 453 -40.86 20.40 7.39
C LEU A 453 -40.99 19.46 8.60
N GLN A 454 -40.08 19.47 9.59
CA GLN A 454 -40.37 18.77 10.86
C GLN A 454 -41.49 19.46 11.64
N THR A 455 -41.49 20.79 11.72
CA THR A 455 -42.60 21.54 12.34
C THR A 455 -43.88 21.49 11.51
N ASP A 456 -43.80 21.45 10.18
CA ASP A 456 -44.98 21.45 9.30
C ASP A 456 -45.56 20.04 9.08
N ASP A 457 -44.77 18.96 9.13
CA ASP A 457 -45.33 17.60 9.25
C ASP A 457 -45.94 17.39 10.65
N GLU A 458 -45.33 17.91 11.72
CA GLU A 458 -45.96 17.90 13.06
C GLU A 458 -47.22 18.78 13.10
N VAL A 459 -47.25 19.94 12.45
CA VAL A 459 -48.45 20.80 12.33
C VAL A 459 -49.51 20.17 11.40
N PHE A 460 -49.12 19.50 10.32
CA PHE A 460 -50.04 18.81 9.42
C PHE A 460 -50.65 17.58 10.11
N HIS A 461 -49.85 16.72 10.72
CA HIS A 461 -50.34 15.58 11.51
C HIS A 461 -51.12 16.03 12.76
N SER A 462 -50.70 17.07 13.49
CA SER A 462 -51.49 17.57 14.64
C SER A 462 -52.77 18.29 14.22
N THR A 463 -52.79 19.02 13.10
CA THR A 463 -54.04 19.58 12.55
C THR A 463 -54.99 18.45 12.11
N ILE A 464 -54.50 17.44 11.38
CA ILE A 464 -55.29 16.28 10.97
C ILE A 464 -55.82 15.47 12.18
N THR A 465 -55.05 15.36 13.26
CA THR A 465 -55.46 14.58 14.45
C THR A 465 -56.24 15.37 15.51
N THR A 466 -56.20 16.71 15.51
CA THR A 466 -56.90 17.56 16.50
C THR A 466 -58.04 18.43 15.94
N SER A 467 -58.07 18.74 14.64
CA SER A 467 -59.15 19.56 14.04
C SER A 467 -60.41 18.72 13.80
N SER A 468 -61.28 18.62 14.81
CA SER A 468 -62.57 17.92 14.68
C SER A 468 -63.60 18.75 13.88
N GLY A 469 -63.38 18.91 12.57
CA GLY A 469 -64.41 19.34 11.61
C GLY A 469 -64.24 20.68 10.91
N ASP A 470 -63.14 21.42 11.10
CA ASP A 470 -62.92 22.69 10.37
C ASP A 470 -62.22 22.47 9.01
N MET A 471 -63.04 22.24 7.97
CA MET A 471 -62.62 22.16 6.56
C MET A 471 -61.73 23.32 6.10
N SER A 472 -61.80 24.49 6.75
CA SER A 472 -60.99 25.67 6.42
C SER A 472 -59.50 25.37 6.61
N GLN A 473 -59.13 24.62 7.64
CA GLN A 473 -57.73 24.32 7.98
C GLN A 473 -57.12 23.29 7.01
N LEU A 474 -57.92 22.31 6.57
CA LEU A 474 -57.49 21.34 5.56
C LEU A 474 -57.17 22.01 4.22
N LEU A 475 -57.98 22.99 3.81
CA LEU A 475 -57.75 23.78 2.60
C LEU A 475 -56.49 24.65 2.69
N VAL A 476 -56.20 25.24 3.86
CA VAL A 476 -54.96 25.98 4.12
C VAL A 476 -53.73 25.06 4.05
N GLY A 477 -53.82 23.85 4.63
CA GLY A 477 -52.75 22.86 4.55
C GLY A 477 -52.46 22.42 3.11
N GLN A 478 -53.50 22.14 2.32
CA GLN A 478 -53.34 21.81 0.89
C GLN A 478 -52.75 22.97 0.07
N GLN A 479 -53.16 24.22 0.35
CA GLN A 479 -52.58 25.39 -0.32
C GLN A 479 -51.10 25.58 0.02
N SER A 480 -50.72 25.36 1.29
CA SER A 480 -49.32 25.44 1.73
C SER A 480 -48.45 24.35 1.08
N ALA A 481 -48.92 23.11 1.05
CA ALA A 481 -48.21 22.00 0.37
C ALA A 481 -48.01 22.25 -1.14
N ILE A 482 -49.02 22.81 -1.82
CA ILE A 482 -48.90 23.22 -3.23
C ILE A 482 -47.89 24.36 -3.39
N LEU A 483 -47.86 25.33 -2.47
CA LEU A 483 -46.92 26.44 -2.50
C LEU A 483 -45.47 25.95 -2.32
N ILE A 484 -45.22 25.10 -1.32
CA ILE A 484 -43.91 24.48 -1.06
C ILE A 484 -43.45 23.65 -2.28
N GLN A 485 -44.35 22.85 -2.88
CA GLN A 485 -43.98 22.07 -4.08
C GLN A 485 -43.68 22.96 -5.30
N GLN A 486 -44.39 24.08 -5.48
CA GLN A 486 -44.08 25.06 -6.53
C GLN A 486 -42.74 25.74 -6.29
N GLN A 487 -42.48 26.14 -5.04
CA GLN A 487 -41.22 26.75 -4.59
C GLN A 487 -40.04 25.79 -4.79
N LYS A 488 -40.15 24.52 -4.38
CA LYS A 488 -39.12 23.49 -4.62
C LYS A 488 -38.85 23.22 -6.10
N ARG A 489 -39.90 23.10 -6.92
CA ARG A 489 -39.76 22.97 -8.40
C ARG A 489 -39.03 24.17 -9.00
N TYR A 490 -39.35 25.37 -8.53
CA TYR A 490 -38.70 26.61 -8.94
C TYR A 490 -37.22 26.65 -8.51
N TRP A 491 -36.89 26.24 -7.27
CA TRP A 491 -35.51 26.08 -6.79
C TRP A 491 -34.70 25.17 -7.70
N HIS A 492 -35.15 23.93 -7.91
CA HIS A 492 -34.48 22.97 -8.79
C HIS A 492 -34.26 23.56 -10.20
N HIS A 493 -35.28 24.24 -10.75
CA HIS A 493 -35.17 24.86 -12.06
C HIS A 493 -34.08 25.96 -12.09
N GLN A 494 -33.89 26.75 -11.03
CA GLN A 494 -32.79 27.71 -10.95
C GLN A 494 -31.42 27.00 -10.87
N VAL A 495 -31.29 25.94 -10.06
CA VAL A 495 -30.04 25.17 -9.95
C VAL A 495 -29.63 24.58 -11.31
N TYR A 496 -30.58 23.96 -12.02
CA TYR A 496 -30.31 23.42 -13.35
C TYR A 496 -30.04 24.52 -14.39
N SER A 497 -30.71 25.68 -14.31
CA SER A 497 -30.44 26.82 -15.20
C SER A 497 -29.03 27.41 -15.03
N ARG A 498 -28.44 27.25 -13.83
CA ARG A 498 -27.07 27.64 -13.52
C ARG A 498 -26.06 26.58 -13.97
N LEU A 499 -26.25 25.32 -13.59
CA LEU A 499 -25.44 24.17 -14.03
C LEU A 499 -25.36 24.08 -15.56
N ALA A 500 -26.46 24.31 -16.27
CA ALA A 500 -26.54 24.33 -17.74
C ALA A 500 -25.60 25.36 -18.42
N ARG A 501 -25.07 26.35 -17.69
CA ARG A 501 -24.15 27.36 -18.25
C ARG A 501 -22.70 26.86 -18.26
N LEU A 502 -22.39 25.81 -17.49
CA LEU A 502 -21.06 25.22 -17.33
C LEU A 502 -20.70 24.28 -18.50
N THR A 503 -20.84 24.75 -19.74
CA THR A 503 -20.77 23.92 -20.96
C THR A 503 -19.42 23.22 -21.23
N LYS A 504 -18.39 23.49 -20.41
CA LYS A 504 -17.09 22.82 -20.45
C LYS A 504 -16.99 21.58 -19.55
N LEU A 505 -17.94 21.37 -18.64
CA LEU A 505 -17.92 20.36 -17.60
C LEU A 505 -17.75 18.94 -18.17
N THR A 506 -16.70 18.23 -17.75
CA THR A 506 -16.45 16.82 -18.07
C THR A 506 -16.82 15.89 -16.92
N THR A 507 -16.76 16.39 -15.69
CA THR A 507 -17.01 15.64 -14.45
C THR A 507 -17.97 16.41 -13.55
N LEU A 508 -19.13 15.83 -13.26
CA LEU A 508 -20.12 16.33 -12.31
C LEU A 508 -20.40 15.26 -11.26
N VAL A 509 -20.10 15.54 -9.99
CA VAL A 509 -20.40 14.65 -8.87
C VAL A 509 -21.20 15.41 -7.82
N LEU A 510 -22.49 15.09 -7.72
CA LEU A 510 -23.44 15.69 -6.79
C LEU A 510 -23.67 14.73 -5.63
N TRP A 511 -22.72 14.68 -4.70
CA TRP A 511 -22.75 13.74 -3.58
C TRP A 511 -23.76 14.15 -2.52
N LEU A 512 -24.18 13.20 -1.70
CA LEU A 512 -24.78 13.45 -0.40
C LEU A 512 -24.05 12.59 0.64
N ASP A 513 -23.63 13.18 1.76
CA ASP A 513 -23.11 12.38 2.87
C ASP A 513 -24.23 11.43 3.37
N PRO A 514 -24.02 10.09 3.38
CA PRO A 514 -25.07 9.12 3.74
C PRO A 514 -25.62 9.33 5.16
N VAL A 515 -24.86 9.99 6.04
CA VAL A 515 -25.30 10.34 7.40
C VAL A 515 -26.53 11.28 7.39
N LEU A 516 -26.76 12.04 6.31
CA LEU A 516 -27.87 13.00 6.21
C LEU A 516 -29.18 12.40 5.68
N GLY A 517 -29.24 11.08 5.44
CA GLY A 517 -30.49 10.35 5.20
C GLY A 517 -31.30 10.77 3.97
N GLY A 518 -30.72 11.54 3.05
CA GLY A 518 -31.38 11.94 1.80
C GLY A 518 -32.25 13.20 1.85
N VAL A 519 -32.51 13.76 3.03
CA VAL A 519 -33.46 14.88 3.16
C VAL A 519 -32.93 16.11 2.43
N GLY A 520 -33.78 16.76 1.63
CA GLY A 520 -33.44 17.95 0.85
C GLY A 520 -32.67 17.71 -0.45
N SER A 521 -32.31 16.49 -0.86
CA SER A 521 -31.51 16.31 -2.09
C SER A 521 -32.24 16.79 -3.37
N LEU A 522 -31.47 17.28 -4.36
CA LEU A 522 -31.99 17.75 -5.66
C LEU A 522 -32.80 16.65 -6.37
N GLU A 523 -34.03 16.95 -6.79
CA GLU A 523 -34.75 16.02 -7.68
C GLU A 523 -34.24 16.19 -9.12
N PHE A 524 -33.58 15.17 -9.69
CA PHE A 524 -33.23 15.15 -11.11
C PHE A 524 -34.43 14.68 -11.97
N THR A 525 -35.54 15.43 -11.97
CA THR A 525 -36.67 15.18 -12.89
C THR A 525 -36.71 16.16 -14.05
N LEU A 526 -37.30 15.77 -15.18
CA LEU A 526 -37.52 16.70 -16.30
C LEU A 526 -38.47 17.85 -15.88
N ASP A 527 -39.51 17.52 -15.11
CA ASP A 527 -40.46 18.46 -14.49
C ASP A 527 -39.79 19.51 -13.58
N THR A 528 -38.71 19.13 -12.89
CA THR A 528 -37.94 20.04 -12.01
C THR A 528 -36.80 20.76 -12.74
N GLY A 529 -36.62 20.49 -14.03
CA GLY A 529 -35.73 21.25 -14.91
C GLY A 529 -34.43 20.56 -15.31
N LEU A 530 -34.26 19.25 -15.05
CA LEU A 530 -33.11 18.46 -15.53
C LEU A 530 -32.84 18.69 -17.02
N GLY A 531 -33.91 18.85 -17.81
CA GLY A 531 -33.88 19.14 -19.25
C GLY A 531 -32.98 20.30 -19.68
N GLN A 532 -32.69 21.25 -18.78
CA GLN A 532 -31.79 22.37 -19.02
C GLN A 532 -30.32 21.94 -19.15
N LEU A 533 -29.90 20.84 -18.52
CA LEU A 533 -28.50 20.37 -18.55
C LEU A 533 -28.07 19.78 -19.91
N SER A 534 -28.90 19.92 -20.96
CA SER A 534 -28.67 19.38 -22.30
C SER A 534 -27.49 20.02 -23.03
N THR A 535 -27.04 21.16 -22.51
CA THR A 535 -25.83 21.87 -22.92
C THR A 535 -24.53 21.17 -22.50
N LEU A 536 -24.55 20.29 -21.49
CA LEU A 536 -23.38 19.60 -20.93
C LEU A 536 -22.89 18.43 -21.83
N THR A 537 -22.86 18.65 -23.14
CA THR A 537 -22.47 17.67 -24.20
C THR A 537 -21.04 17.12 -24.09
N ARG A 538 -20.25 17.59 -23.12
CA ARG A 538 -18.89 17.14 -22.79
C ARG A 538 -18.83 16.21 -21.58
N LEU A 539 -19.94 15.99 -20.87
CA LEU A 539 -19.93 15.21 -19.64
C LEU A 539 -19.58 13.75 -19.93
N GLU A 540 -18.49 13.29 -19.32
CA GLU A 540 -17.92 11.94 -19.45
C GLU A 540 -18.21 11.12 -18.18
N VAL A 541 -18.25 11.77 -17.02
CA VAL A 541 -18.59 11.19 -15.71
C VAL A 541 -19.74 11.97 -15.06
N PHE A 542 -20.83 11.27 -14.72
CA PHE A 542 -21.90 11.77 -13.86
C PHE A 542 -22.07 10.86 -12.63
N GLY A 543 -21.95 11.44 -11.44
CA GLY A 543 -22.21 10.78 -10.17
C GLY A 543 -23.20 11.57 -9.33
N PHE A 544 -24.12 10.89 -8.65
CA PHE A 544 -25.03 11.51 -7.68
C PHE A 544 -25.28 10.66 -6.44
N ASP A 545 -24.25 9.93 -5.99
CA ASP A 545 -24.36 9.00 -4.87
C ASP A 545 -24.76 9.72 -3.57
N GLY A 546 -25.59 9.05 -2.77
CA GLY A 546 -26.19 9.58 -1.55
C GLY A 546 -27.53 10.29 -1.75
N MET A 547 -27.82 10.85 -2.94
CA MET A 547 -29.08 11.56 -3.17
C MET A 547 -30.28 10.61 -3.24
N THR A 548 -31.42 10.99 -2.64
CA THR A 548 -32.73 10.32 -2.78
C THR A 548 -33.53 10.79 -3.99
N SER A 549 -32.85 11.58 -4.83
CA SER A 549 -33.32 12.15 -6.09
C SER A 549 -34.06 11.12 -6.95
N ARG A 550 -35.34 11.37 -7.24
CA ARG A 550 -36.12 10.53 -8.17
C ARG A 550 -35.63 10.74 -9.60
N VAL A 551 -34.74 9.87 -10.08
CA VAL A 551 -34.29 9.87 -11.48
C VAL A 551 -35.11 8.85 -12.26
N GLY A 552 -36.25 9.27 -12.79
CA GLY A 552 -37.21 8.39 -13.47
C GLY A 552 -36.73 7.84 -14.82
N PRO A 553 -37.54 6.99 -15.50
CA PRO A 553 -37.17 6.44 -16.80
C PRO A 553 -36.96 7.54 -17.85
N ALA A 554 -37.85 8.54 -17.91
CA ALA A 554 -37.78 9.65 -18.86
C ALA A 554 -36.52 10.52 -18.66
N GLU A 555 -36.12 10.72 -17.41
CA GLU A 555 -34.92 11.42 -17.00
C GLU A 555 -33.66 10.71 -17.51
N LEU A 556 -33.60 9.39 -17.35
CA LEU A 556 -32.50 8.60 -17.86
C LEU A 556 -32.49 8.56 -19.41
N VAL A 557 -33.64 8.57 -20.12
CA VAL A 557 -33.69 8.71 -21.60
C VAL A 557 -32.92 9.96 -21.98
N TRP A 558 -33.29 11.05 -21.32
CA TRP A 558 -32.83 12.38 -21.61
C TRP A 558 -31.34 12.54 -21.26
N ILE A 559 -30.85 11.91 -20.19
CA ILE A 559 -29.43 11.82 -19.82
C ILE A 559 -28.63 11.15 -20.95
N ALA A 560 -29.07 9.97 -21.39
CA ALA A 560 -28.40 9.21 -22.46
C ALA A 560 -28.45 9.94 -23.83
N GLN A 561 -29.49 10.75 -24.08
CA GLN A 561 -29.59 11.61 -25.26
C GLN A 561 -28.66 12.83 -25.22
N SER A 562 -28.61 13.50 -24.07
CA SER A 562 -28.02 14.82 -23.92
C SER A 562 -26.50 14.79 -23.78
N TRP A 563 -25.97 13.72 -23.20
CA TRP A 563 -24.55 13.59 -22.88
C TRP A 563 -23.93 12.43 -23.67
N PRO A 564 -23.71 12.57 -24.99
CA PRO A 564 -23.24 11.49 -25.88
C PRO A 564 -21.79 11.06 -25.65
N ARG A 565 -21.18 11.48 -24.53
CA ARG A 565 -19.86 11.07 -24.03
C ARG A 565 -19.92 10.34 -22.70
N LEU A 566 -21.08 10.27 -22.05
CA LEU A 566 -21.23 9.69 -20.72
C LEU A 566 -20.85 8.20 -20.77
N CYS A 567 -19.69 7.87 -20.21
CA CYS A 567 -19.17 6.51 -20.18
C CYS A 567 -19.33 5.86 -18.79
N LEU A 568 -19.43 6.68 -17.73
CA LEU A 568 -19.62 6.25 -16.35
C LEU A 568 -20.79 7.00 -15.70
N LEU A 569 -21.75 6.23 -15.20
CA LEU A 569 -22.91 6.69 -14.45
C LEU A 569 -22.96 5.92 -13.11
N TYR A 570 -23.00 6.64 -11.98
CA TYR A 570 -23.02 6.02 -10.65
C TYR A 570 -23.81 6.83 -9.61
N GLY A 571 -24.12 6.18 -8.48
CA GLY A 571 -24.87 6.79 -7.37
C GLY A 571 -26.39 6.62 -7.44
N LEU A 572 -26.87 5.67 -8.24
CA LEU A 572 -28.29 5.43 -8.45
C LEU A 572 -28.97 4.92 -7.14
N LYS A 573 -29.64 5.82 -6.41
CA LYS A 573 -30.36 5.60 -5.13
C LYS A 573 -31.89 5.85 -5.23
N PRO A 574 -32.73 5.31 -4.32
CA PRO A 574 -34.20 5.40 -4.38
C PRO A 574 -34.75 6.62 -3.63
N SER A 575 -36.02 6.95 -3.84
CA SER A 575 -36.79 7.71 -2.85
C SER A 575 -37.63 6.78 -1.98
N VAL A 576 -37.45 6.82 -0.65
CA VAL A 576 -37.93 5.80 0.31
C VAL A 576 -39.39 6.02 0.76
N THR A 577 -40.23 6.69 -0.02
CA THR A 577 -41.63 7.02 0.35
C THR A 577 -42.65 6.09 -0.31
N PRO A 578 -43.36 5.21 0.43
CA PRO A 578 -44.51 4.46 -0.08
C PRO A 578 -45.72 5.38 -0.26
N MET A 579 -46.41 5.28 -1.40
CA MET A 579 -47.47 6.23 -1.79
C MET A 579 -48.87 5.78 -1.33
N THR A 580 -49.03 5.48 -0.04
CA THR A 580 -50.17 4.67 0.47
C THR A 580 -51.33 5.42 1.16
N GLU A 581 -51.19 6.68 1.58
CA GLU A 581 -52.26 7.38 2.31
C GLU A 581 -52.58 8.80 1.78
N VAL A 582 -53.60 8.90 0.93
CA VAL A 582 -54.71 9.91 0.92
C VAL A 582 -55.72 9.45 -0.14
N ASN A 583 -56.91 8.98 0.27
CA ASN A 583 -57.81 8.22 -0.60
C ASN A 583 -58.89 9.01 -1.36
N THR A 584 -58.82 10.35 -1.42
CA THR A 584 -59.84 11.18 -2.09
C THR A 584 -59.30 12.08 -3.22
N VAL A 585 -58.03 12.50 -3.16
CA VAL A 585 -57.37 13.21 -4.27
C VAL A 585 -56.88 12.25 -5.35
N ASN A 586 -56.56 11.00 -4.95
CA ASN A 586 -56.02 9.97 -5.85
C ASN A 586 -56.98 9.56 -6.98
N ASP A 587 -58.29 9.60 -6.80
CA ASP A 587 -59.23 9.27 -7.89
C ASP A 587 -59.33 10.40 -8.93
N ALA A 588 -59.20 11.67 -8.51
CA ALA A 588 -59.08 12.79 -9.43
C ALA A 588 -57.77 12.76 -10.23
N LEU A 589 -56.65 12.43 -9.56
CA LEU A 589 -55.35 12.27 -10.23
C LEU A 589 -55.30 11.02 -11.12
N ARG A 590 -55.90 9.89 -10.71
CA ARG A 590 -56.07 8.72 -11.60
C ARG A 590 -56.89 9.09 -12.83
N ALA A 591 -58.00 9.82 -12.68
CA ALA A 591 -58.80 10.29 -13.82
C ALA A 591 -58.02 11.24 -14.76
N HIS A 592 -57.02 11.96 -14.24
CA HIS A 592 -56.14 12.81 -15.05
C HIS A 592 -55.01 12.01 -15.74
N PHE A 593 -54.36 11.08 -15.03
CA PHE A 593 -53.31 10.23 -15.60
C PHE A 593 -53.83 9.19 -16.60
N THR A 594 -55.07 8.70 -16.43
CA THR A 594 -55.76 7.88 -17.45
C THR A 594 -56.31 8.68 -18.63
N ALA A 595 -56.21 10.02 -18.60
CA ALA A 595 -56.49 10.90 -19.74
C ALA A 595 -55.23 11.26 -20.56
N LEU A 596 -54.02 10.99 -20.05
CA LEU A 596 -52.80 10.98 -20.86
C LEU A 596 -52.81 9.75 -21.78
N ARG A 597 -52.28 9.89 -23.01
CA ARG A 597 -52.49 8.90 -24.06
C ARG A 597 -51.52 7.72 -23.95
N PRO A 598 -51.95 6.46 -24.25
CA PRO A 598 -51.07 5.29 -24.38
C PRO A 598 -50.03 5.31 -25.52
N ASP A 599 -49.68 6.50 -26.02
CA ASP A 599 -48.72 6.74 -27.12
C ASP A 599 -47.41 7.38 -26.62
N ASP A 600 -47.43 8.05 -25.46
CA ASP A 600 -46.25 8.78 -24.95
C ASP A 600 -45.20 7.86 -24.33
N SER A 601 -45.59 6.76 -23.65
CA SER A 601 -44.65 5.75 -23.14
C SER A 601 -43.88 5.06 -24.27
N LYS A 602 -44.56 4.72 -25.38
CA LYS A 602 -43.92 4.19 -26.59
C LYS A 602 -42.94 5.17 -27.23
N SER A 603 -43.16 6.46 -27.06
CA SER A 603 -42.25 7.50 -27.54
C SER A 603 -40.97 7.52 -26.70
N VAL A 604 -41.11 7.52 -25.36
CA VAL A 604 -40.00 7.36 -24.39
C VAL A 604 -39.16 6.10 -24.69
N GLN A 605 -39.82 4.95 -24.87
CA GLN A 605 -39.20 3.66 -25.22
C GLN A 605 -38.41 3.68 -26.52
N ALA A 606 -39.01 4.15 -27.62
CA ALA A 606 -38.36 4.22 -28.93
C ALA A 606 -37.12 5.14 -28.93
N TYR A 607 -37.07 6.10 -28.01
CA TYR A 607 -35.96 7.03 -27.88
C TYR A 607 -34.77 6.48 -27.11
N PHE A 608 -34.99 5.67 -26.07
CA PHE A 608 -33.91 5.11 -25.27
C PHE A 608 -33.04 4.13 -26.07
N PHE A 609 -33.72 3.25 -26.81
CA PHE A 609 -33.14 2.24 -27.70
C PHE A 609 -32.15 2.82 -28.73
N LYS A 610 -32.25 4.12 -29.02
CA LYS A 610 -31.38 4.85 -29.95
C LYS A 610 -30.07 5.35 -29.32
N TYR A 611 -29.98 5.55 -28.01
CA TYR A 611 -28.82 6.24 -27.37
C TYR A 611 -28.23 5.57 -26.13
N GLY A 612 -28.92 4.64 -25.45
CA GLY A 612 -28.38 3.92 -24.28
C GLY A 612 -27.16 3.02 -24.54
N HIS A 613 -26.64 3.01 -25.76
CA HIS A 613 -25.53 2.15 -26.22
C HIS A 613 -24.12 2.76 -26.01
N PHE A 614 -24.02 3.90 -25.31
CA PHE A 614 -22.74 4.54 -24.96
C PHE A 614 -22.25 4.20 -23.54
N ILE A 615 -23.17 3.90 -22.62
CA ILE A 615 -22.82 3.47 -21.25
C ILE A 615 -22.26 2.05 -21.33
N ARG A 616 -21.04 1.83 -20.82
CA ARG A 616 -20.36 0.52 -20.77
C ARG A 616 -20.29 -0.07 -19.37
N GLU A 617 -20.06 0.80 -18.39
CA GLU A 617 -20.04 0.47 -16.98
C GLU A 617 -21.21 1.15 -16.26
N LEU A 618 -22.05 0.36 -15.59
CA LEU A 618 -23.12 0.86 -14.74
C LEU A 618 -22.90 0.41 -13.31
N HIS A 619 -22.85 1.37 -12.38
CA HIS A 619 -22.66 1.13 -10.95
C HIS A 619 -23.95 1.51 -10.20
N ILE A 620 -24.74 0.50 -9.85
CA ILE A 620 -26.01 0.63 -9.14
C ILE A 620 -25.73 0.45 -7.64
N HIS A 621 -26.36 1.28 -6.80
CA HIS A 621 -26.22 1.24 -5.34
C HIS A 621 -27.57 1.04 -4.62
N SER A 622 -28.63 0.68 -5.35
CA SER A 622 -29.97 0.57 -4.76
C SER A 622 -31.02 -0.18 -5.60
N GLN A 623 -32.22 -0.28 -5.00
CA GLN A 623 -33.36 -1.03 -5.46
C GLN A 623 -34.22 -0.32 -6.53
N THR A 624 -34.93 0.78 -6.25
CA THR A 624 -35.90 1.34 -7.22
C THR A 624 -35.26 1.85 -8.53
N MET A 625 -33.98 2.21 -8.49
CA MET A 625 -33.23 2.54 -9.70
C MET A 625 -32.94 1.33 -10.58
N LEU A 626 -33.02 0.11 -10.02
CA LEU A 626 -33.08 -1.13 -10.77
C LEU A 626 -34.35 -1.13 -11.62
N ASP A 627 -35.54 -1.13 -11.02
CA ASP A 627 -36.83 -1.17 -11.72
C ASP A 627 -36.92 -0.12 -12.85
N ILE A 628 -36.46 1.10 -12.56
CA ILE A 628 -36.40 2.22 -13.52
C ILE A 628 -35.45 1.94 -14.69
N VAL A 629 -34.22 1.47 -14.43
CA VAL A 629 -33.26 1.06 -15.47
C VAL A 629 -33.76 -0.17 -16.23
N CYS A 630 -34.63 -0.96 -15.60
CA CYS A 630 -34.94 -2.30 -16.05
C CYS A 630 -36.18 -2.43 -16.94
N GLY A 631 -37.24 -1.65 -16.67
CA GLY A 631 -38.55 -1.83 -17.31
C GLY A 631 -38.60 -1.67 -18.84
N ASP A 632 -37.62 -1.00 -19.45
CA ASP A 632 -37.65 -0.61 -20.87
C ASP A 632 -36.40 -1.00 -21.70
N GLY A 633 -35.57 -1.94 -21.24
CA GLY A 633 -34.41 -2.44 -22.02
C GLY A 633 -33.35 -1.37 -22.32
N ILE A 634 -33.17 -0.46 -21.38
CA ILE A 634 -32.61 0.89 -21.50
C ILE A 634 -31.15 0.94 -21.98
N CYS A 635 -30.31 0.09 -21.38
CA CYS A 635 -28.99 -0.22 -21.90
C CYS A 635 -29.07 -1.61 -22.53
N ASN A 636 -28.39 -1.82 -23.65
CA ASN A 636 -28.28 -3.13 -24.31
C ASN A 636 -26.84 -3.50 -24.71
N LYS A 637 -25.86 -2.72 -24.24
CA LYS A 637 -24.41 -2.89 -24.48
C LYS A 637 -23.55 -2.66 -23.22
N LEU A 638 -24.10 -2.90 -22.03
CA LEU A 638 -23.25 -2.91 -20.84
C LEU A 638 -22.24 -4.04 -20.96
N GLU A 639 -20.95 -3.69 -20.92
CA GLU A 639 -19.85 -4.65 -20.84
C GLU A 639 -19.68 -5.12 -19.38
N VAL A 640 -20.00 -4.23 -18.43
CA VAL A 640 -19.89 -4.44 -16.98
C VAL A 640 -21.08 -3.85 -16.23
N LEU A 641 -21.77 -4.69 -15.44
CA LEU A 641 -22.77 -4.27 -14.46
C LEU A 641 -22.29 -4.61 -13.05
N LYS A 642 -22.18 -3.60 -12.18
CA LYS A 642 -21.85 -3.77 -10.76
C LYS A 642 -22.97 -3.20 -9.91
N ILE A 643 -23.67 -4.06 -9.18
CA ILE A 643 -24.58 -3.66 -8.11
C ILE A 643 -23.84 -3.84 -6.79
N HIS A 644 -23.60 -2.74 -6.09
CA HIS A 644 -22.83 -2.71 -4.85
C HIS A 644 -23.74 -2.75 -3.63
N ASP A 645 -23.17 -3.12 -2.48
CA ASP A 645 -23.88 -3.12 -1.21
C ASP A 645 -24.22 -1.70 -0.75
N PRO A 646 -25.38 -1.47 -0.10
CA PRO A 646 -25.60 -0.26 0.66
C PRO A 646 -24.54 -0.20 1.76
N THR A 647 -23.98 0.98 1.99
CA THR A 647 -23.09 1.25 3.13
C THR A 647 -23.78 1.04 4.48
N ASP A 648 -25.11 1.14 4.46
CA ASP A 648 -25.98 1.22 5.62
C ASP A 648 -26.61 -0.15 5.88
N LYS A 649 -26.60 -0.57 7.15
CA LYS A 649 -26.80 -1.99 7.54
C LYS A 649 -28.26 -2.46 7.57
N GLU A 650 -29.18 -1.69 6.99
CA GLU A 650 -30.60 -2.04 6.99
C GLU A 650 -30.91 -3.01 5.84
N PRO A 651 -31.39 -4.23 6.12
CA PRO A 651 -31.75 -5.17 5.08
C PRO A 651 -33.05 -4.73 4.40
N LEU A 652 -33.07 -4.79 3.06
CA LEU A 652 -34.23 -4.50 2.21
C LEU A 652 -35.33 -5.54 2.45
N THR A 653 -36.19 -5.30 3.47
CA THR A 653 -37.23 -6.25 3.92
C THR A 653 -38.68 -5.76 3.70
N GLN A 654 -38.88 -4.64 2.99
CA GLN A 654 -40.20 -4.08 2.70
C GLN A 654 -40.40 -3.89 1.19
N TYR A 655 -40.88 -4.95 0.54
CA TYR A 655 -41.33 -4.94 -0.86
C TYR A 655 -42.84 -5.14 -0.91
N THR A 656 -43.55 -4.40 -1.77
CA THR A 656 -44.99 -4.60 -2.00
C THR A 656 -45.28 -5.66 -3.06
N ASP A 657 -44.40 -5.79 -4.06
CA ASP A 657 -44.36 -6.91 -5.01
C ASP A 657 -42.90 -7.22 -5.39
N PRO A 658 -42.17 -7.96 -4.54
CA PRO A 658 -40.78 -8.30 -4.81
C PRO A 658 -40.61 -9.21 -6.03
N ALA A 659 -41.68 -9.86 -6.53
CA ALA A 659 -41.62 -10.70 -7.71
C ALA A 659 -41.64 -9.86 -9.01
N GLY A 660 -42.37 -8.74 -9.03
CA GLY A 660 -42.36 -7.77 -10.13
C GLY A 660 -41.03 -7.03 -10.29
N GLU A 661 -40.46 -6.56 -9.17
CA GLU A 661 -39.13 -5.92 -9.13
C GLU A 661 -38.02 -6.92 -9.52
N ALA A 662 -38.10 -8.15 -9.00
CA ALA A 662 -37.21 -9.24 -9.39
C ALA A 662 -37.30 -9.58 -10.89
N GLY A 663 -38.51 -9.66 -11.46
CA GLY A 663 -38.71 -9.88 -12.90
C GLY A 663 -38.05 -8.79 -13.73
N SER A 664 -38.22 -7.53 -13.33
CA SER A 664 -37.65 -6.36 -13.99
C SER A 664 -36.12 -6.45 -14.05
N LEU A 665 -35.43 -6.66 -12.92
CA LEU A 665 -33.96 -6.88 -12.87
C LEU A 665 -33.49 -7.85 -13.96
N TRP A 666 -34.20 -8.97 -14.10
CA TRP A 666 -33.79 -10.01 -15.02
C TRP A 666 -34.10 -9.65 -16.48
N ASP A 667 -35.22 -9.02 -16.81
CA ASP A 667 -35.48 -8.53 -18.18
C ASP A 667 -34.43 -7.50 -18.66
N PHE A 668 -33.87 -6.70 -17.74
CA PHE A 668 -32.73 -5.81 -18.04
C PHE A 668 -31.42 -6.54 -18.31
N VAL A 669 -31.09 -7.49 -17.44
CA VAL A 669 -29.90 -8.31 -17.61
C VAL A 669 -30.01 -9.08 -18.93
N TYR A 670 -31.17 -9.67 -19.23
CA TYR A 670 -31.50 -10.32 -20.50
C TYR A 670 -31.32 -9.42 -21.73
N SER A 671 -31.59 -8.12 -21.58
CA SER A 671 -31.41 -7.13 -22.64
C SER A 671 -29.93 -6.80 -22.91
N ASN A 672 -29.04 -6.98 -21.92
CA ASN A 672 -27.60 -6.69 -22.03
C ASN A 672 -26.78 -7.95 -22.35
N LYS A 673 -26.96 -8.47 -23.56
CA LYS A 673 -26.31 -9.71 -24.03
C LYS A 673 -24.78 -9.58 -24.21
N ASP A 674 -24.26 -8.35 -24.20
CA ASP A 674 -22.83 -8.04 -24.25
C ASP A 674 -22.16 -8.00 -22.85
N LEU A 675 -22.90 -8.28 -21.76
CA LEU A 675 -22.34 -8.37 -20.41
C LEU A 675 -21.24 -9.44 -20.34
N THR A 676 -20.03 -9.00 -20.00
CA THR A 676 -18.88 -9.89 -19.76
C THR A 676 -18.65 -10.14 -18.27
N THR A 677 -18.96 -9.13 -17.45
CA THR A 677 -18.84 -9.15 -15.99
C THR A 677 -20.14 -8.67 -15.34
N LEU A 678 -20.70 -9.52 -14.47
CA LEU A 678 -21.86 -9.21 -13.64
C LEU A 678 -21.46 -9.37 -12.16
N ARG A 679 -21.60 -8.31 -11.36
CA ARG A 679 -21.39 -8.34 -9.90
C ARG A 679 -22.68 -7.91 -9.20
N LEU A 680 -23.18 -8.76 -8.31
CA LEU A 680 -24.47 -8.58 -7.63
C LEU A 680 -24.26 -8.75 -6.12
N GLY A 681 -24.08 -7.64 -5.40
CA GLY A 681 -23.82 -7.65 -3.96
C GLY A 681 -24.94 -8.23 -3.10
N LEU A 682 -24.65 -8.35 -1.80
CA LEU A 682 -25.62 -8.65 -0.72
C LEU A 682 -26.87 -7.77 -0.79
N ALA A 683 -26.77 -6.54 -1.33
CA ALA A 683 -27.89 -5.67 -1.68
C ALA A 683 -29.06 -6.42 -2.35
N VAL A 684 -28.73 -7.18 -3.39
CA VAL A 684 -29.71 -7.77 -4.32
C VAL A 684 -30.37 -9.00 -3.70
N LYS A 685 -29.81 -9.55 -2.61
CA LYS A 685 -30.23 -10.81 -2.00
C LYS A 685 -31.75 -10.89 -1.80
N GLY A 686 -32.40 -9.83 -1.32
CA GLY A 686 -33.85 -9.79 -1.09
C GLY A 686 -34.70 -10.03 -2.35
N LEU A 687 -34.28 -9.49 -3.50
CA LEU A 687 -34.91 -9.82 -4.79
C LEU A 687 -34.64 -11.27 -5.20
N LEU A 688 -33.41 -11.75 -4.99
CA LEU A 688 -32.96 -13.09 -5.35
C LEU A 688 -33.71 -14.22 -4.60
N GLU A 689 -34.46 -13.89 -3.54
CA GLU A 689 -35.33 -14.84 -2.81
C GLU A 689 -36.76 -14.91 -3.39
N ASN A 690 -37.13 -13.98 -4.29
CA ASN A 690 -38.48 -13.83 -4.84
C ASN A 690 -38.58 -14.06 -6.36
N VAL A 691 -37.44 -14.22 -7.05
CA VAL A 691 -37.41 -14.68 -8.45
C VAL A 691 -37.90 -16.13 -8.51
N SER A 692 -38.79 -16.47 -9.45
CA SER A 692 -39.00 -17.89 -9.80
C SER A 692 -37.82 -18.42 -10.62
N ASP A 693 -37.35 -19.63 -10.33
CA ASP A 693 -36.18 -20.25 -10.99
C ASP A 693 -36.25 -20.17 -12.53
N SER A 694 -37.46 -20.28 -13.10
CA SER A 694 -37.71 -20.20 -14.54
C SER A 694 -37.44 -18.84 -15.18
N VAL A 695 -37.61 -17.73 -14.46
CA VAL A 695 -37.25 -16.38 -14.96
C VAL A 695 -35.72 -16.25 -14.99
N PHE A 696 -35.07 -16.63 -13.90
CA PHE A 696 -33.62 -16.66 -13.81
C PHE A 696 -33.00 -17.54 -14.91
N ASP A 697 -33.52 -18.75 -15.12
CA ASP A 697 -33.13 -19.67 -16.19
C ASP A 697 -33.15 -19.04 -17.59
N ILE A 698 -34.26 -18.39 -17.95
CA ILE A 698 -34.43 -17.70 -19.25
C ILE A 698 -33.38 -16.59 -19.40
N VAL A 699 -33.09 -15.88 -18.31
CA VAL A 699 -32.21 -14.72 -18.34
C VAL A 699 -30.74 -15.09 -18.36
N LEU A 700 -30.29 -16.05 -17.54
CA LEU A 700 -28.92 -16.56 -17.63
C LEU A 700 -28.63 -17.17 -19.01
N ALA A 701 -29.57 -17.95 -19.58
CA ALA A 701 -29.42 -18.56 -20.90
C ALA A 701 -29.26 -17.53 -22.06
N SER A 702 -29.49 -16.24 -21.80
CA SER A 702 -29.32 -15.17 -22.77
C SER A 702 -27.94 -14.50 -22.77
N LEU A 703 -27.22 -14.50 -21.64
CA LEU A 703 -25.93 -13.79 -21.49
C LEU A 703 -24.78 -14.63 -22.03
N LYS A 704 -24.80 -14.90 -23.33
CA LYS A 704 -23.82 -15.78 -23.99
C LYS A 704 -22.39 -15.26 -23.92
N ASN A 705 -22.19 -13.99 -23.56
CA ASN A 705 -20.89 -13.37 -23.38
C ASN A 705 -20.43 -13.28 -21.91
N LEU A 706 -21.21 -13.79 -20.94
CA LEU A 706 -20.86 -13.68 -19.52
C LEU A 706 -19.70 -14.63 -19.16
N VAL A 707 -18.51 -14.05 -18.96
CA VAL A 707 -17.28 -14.78 -18.58
C VAL A 707 -17.11 -14.81 -17.06
N THR A 708 -17.54 -13.75 -16.36
CA THR A 708 -17.32 -13.55 -14.92
C THR A 708 -18.60 -13.17 -14.18
N LEU A 709 -18.92 -13.92 -13.13
CA LEU A 709 -20.02 -13.65 -12.20
C LEU A 709 -19.48 -13.55 -10.76
N GLN A 710 -19.75 -12.44 -10.08
CA GLN A 710 -19.11 -12.10 -8.79
C GLN A 710 -20.09 -11.72 -7.67
N ASP A 711 -19.64 -12.03 -6.44
CA ASP A 711 -20.32 -11.81 -5.16
C ASP A 711 -21.76 -12.30 -5.09
N PHE A 712 -22.13 -13.31 -5.88
CA PHE A 712 -23.51 -13.75 -5.96
C PHE A 712 -24.02 -14.30 -4.62
N THR A 713 -24.93 -13.59 -3.96
CA THR A 713 -25.53 -14.00 -2.67
C THR A 713 -27.05 -14.08 -2.80
N GLY A 714 -27.59 -15.30 -2.91
CA GLY A 714 -29.03 -15.50 -3.10
C GLY A 714 -29.46 -16.94 -2.81
N VAL A 715 -30.78 -17.17 -2.87
CA VAL A 715 -31.40 -18.51 -2.70
C VAL A 715 -31.10 -19.45 -3.88
N LEU A 716 -30.92 -18.85 -5.07
CA LEU A 716 -30.70 -19.53 -6.34
C LEU A 716 -29.51 -20.48 -6.26
N GLN A 717 -29.79 -21.78 -6.31
CA GLN A 717 -28.77 -22.81 -6.24
C GLN A 717 -27.82 -22.64 -7.42
N PRO A 718 -26.50 -22.42 -7.20
CA PRO A 718 -25.59 -22.24 -8.32
C PRO A 718 -25.47 -23.45 -9.23
N ALA A 719 -26.03 -24.61 -8.84
CA ALA A 719 -26.56 -25.63 -9.75
C ALA A 719 -26.99 -25.09 -11.12
N LEU A 720 -28.04 -24.25 -11.10
CA LEU A 720 -28.70 -23.71 -12.27
C LEU A 720 -27.80 -22.68 -12.97
N ILE A 721 -27.04 -21.90 -12.20
CA ILE A 721 -26.03 -20.98 -12.73
C ILE A 721 -25.01 -21.73 -13.59
N LEU A 722 -24.48 -22.85 -13.09
CA LEU A 722 -23.45 -23.61 -13.80
C LEU A 722 -24.05 -24.36 -15.00
N GLU A 723 -25.25 -24.92 -14.86
CA GLU A 723 -25.99 -25.62 -15.94
C GLU A 723 -26.35 -24.67 -17.10
N ARG A 724 -26.80 -23.44 -16.81
CA ARG A 724 -27.23 -22.46 -17.83
C ARG A 724 -26.05 -21.76 -18.51
N PHE A 725 -24.99 -21.42 -17.79
CA PHE A 725 -23.85 -20.69 -18.35
C PHE A 725 -22.74 -21.59 -18.90
N SER A 726 -22.96 -22.11 -20.10
CA SER A 726 -21.92 -22.82 -20.87
C SER A 726 -20.63 -22.02 -21.10
N ASN A 727 -20.66 -20.67 -21.10
CA ASN A 727 -19.49 -19.81 -21.35
C ASN A 727 -18.89 -19.13 -20.10
N LEU A 728 -19.41 -19.40 -18.89
CA LEU A 728 -18.86 -18.83 -17.66
C LEU A 728 -17.51 -19.48 -17.36
N GLU A 729 -16.43 -18.71 -17.32
CA GLU A 729 -15.09 -19.22 -16.96
C GLU A 729 -14.79 -19.03 -15.46
N SER A 730 -15.38 -18.00 -14.82
CA SER A 730 -15.12 -17.64 -13.41
C SER A 730 -16.40 -17.31 -12.62
N PHE A 731 -16.63 -18.01 -11.50
CA PHE A 731 -17.68 -17.73 -10.53
C PHE A 731 -17.11 -17.42 -9.14
N LEU A 732 -17.60 -16.35 -8.51
CA LEU A 732 -17.41 -16.04 -7.09
C LEU A 732 -18.80 -15.84 -6.45
N GLY A 733 -19.12 -16.60 -5.39
CA GLY A 733 -20.41 -16.51 -4.73
C GLY A 733 -20.45 -16.99 -3.27
N ASN A 734 -21.52 -16.63 -2.57
CA ASN A 734 -21.63 -16.82 -1.12
C ASN A 734 -22.26 -18.17 -0.72
N GLY A 735 -21.60 -19.26 -1.11
CA GLY A 735 -21.93 -20.61 -0.64
C GLY A 735 -22.99 -21.32 -1.46
N LEU A 736 -23.20 -22.59 -1.11
CA LEU A 736 -24.08 -23.50 -1.84
C LEU A 736 -24.90 -24.35 -0.86
N VAL A 737 -26.22 -24.35 -1.03
CA VAL A 737 -27.16 -25.26 -0.35
C VAL A 737 -27.95 -25.99 -1.43
N PHE A 738 -27.50 -27.19 -1.80
CA PHE A 738 -28.19 -28.02 -2.79
C PHE A 738 -29.23 -28.88 -2.08
N SER A 739 -30.51 -28.54 -2.22
CA SER A 739 -31.60 -29.36 -1.64
C SER A 739 -31.92 -30.61 -2.45
N ARG A 740 -31.28 -30.82 -3.61
CA ARG A 740 -31.49 -31.93 -4.54
C ARG A 740 -30.18 -32.36 -5.21
N ALA A 741 -30.17 -33.58 -5.73
CA ALA A 741 -29.03 -34.11 -6.47
C ALA A 741 -28.82 -33.33 -7.78
N LEU A 742 -27.58 -32.88 -7.99
CA LEU A 742 -27.12 -32.20 -9.19
C LEU A 742 -27.07 -33.13 -10.40
N ASP A 743 -27.79 -32.78 -11.47
CA ASP A 743 -27.60 -33.37 -12.79
C ASP A 743 -26.93 -32.37 -13.76
N LEU A 744 -25.79 -31.81 -13.33
CA LEU A 744 -25.00 -30.87 -14.14
C LEU A 744 -24.51 -31.54 -15.44
N ASP A 745 -24.86 -30.95 -16.58
CA ASP A 745 -24.44 -31.43 -17.88
C ASP A 745 -22.91 -31.33 -18.09
N ALA A 746 -22.35 -32.21 -18.91
CA ALA A 746 -20.89 -32.39 -19.05
C ALA A 746 -20.18 -31.32 -19.92
N HIS A 747 -20.73 -30.11 -20.02
CA HIS A 747 -20.34 -29.09 -21.01
C HIS A 747 -19.97 -27.71 -20.43
N ILE A 748 -19.91 -27.61 -19.10
CA ILE A 748 -19.67 -26.37 -18.35
C ILE A 748 -18.18 -25.97 -18.45
N GLN A 749 -17.88 -24.75 -18.92
CA GLN A 749 -16.51 -24.25 -19.17
C GLN A 749 -15.82 -23.61 -17.96
N ILE A 750 -16.43 -23.65 -16.77
CA ILE A 750 -15.90 -23.01 -15.56
C ILE A 750 -14.51 -23.56 -15.23
N ARG A 751 -13.52 -22.68 -15.22
CA ARG A 751 -12.14 -22.96 -14.82
C ARG A 751 -11.84 -22.48 -13.41
N SER A 752 -12.53 -21.43 -12.94
CA SER A 752 -12.35 -20.85 -11.60
C SER A 752 -13.67 -20.81 -10.85
N LEU A 753 -13.73 -21.48 -9.70
CA LEU A 753 -14.89 -21.50 -8.80
C LEU A 753 -14.48 -21.09 -7.38
N GLU A 754 -14.99 -19.96 -6.88
CA GLU A 754 -14.79 -19.54 -5.49
C GLU A 754 -16.10 -19.43 -4.70
N LEU A 755 -16.12 -20.03 -3.51
CA LEU A 755 -17.26 -20.15 -2.61
C LEU A 755 -16.89 -19.67 -1.20
N THR A 756 -17.44 -18.53 -0.77
CA THR A 756 -16.98 -17.84 0.46
C THR A 756 -17.52 -18.44 1.76
N ASN A 757 -18.45 -19.38 1.66
CA ASN A 757 -19.09 -20.09 2.77
C ASN A 757 -18.75 -21.59 2.74
N TYR A 758 -19.13 -22.30 3.80
CA TYR A 758 -19.00 -23.76 3.86
C TYR A 758 -20.04 -24.42 2.92
N ILE A 759 -19.72 -25.59 2.38
CA ILE A 759 -20.60 -26.39 1.53
C ILE A 759 -20.74 -27.82 2.06
N GLU A 760 -21.83 -28.51 1.75
CA GLU A 760 -22.03 -29.89 2.14
C GLU A 760 -20.99 -30.80 1.45
N GLY A 761 -20.53 -31.85 2.15
CA GLY A 761 -19.53 -32.77 1.62
C GLY A 761 -20.00 -33.50 0.34
N ARG A 762 -21.25 -33.96 0.31
CA ARG A 762 -21.87 -34.56 -0.89
C ARG A 762 -21.89 -33.60 -2.08
N THR A 763 -22.29 -32.37 -1.82
CA THR A 763 -22.29 -31.26 -2.78
C THR A 763 -20.92 -31.08 -3.43
N PHE A 764 -19.86 -31.04 -2.61
CA PHE A 764 -18.48 -30.89 -3.08
C PHE A 764 -18.06 -32.03 -4.02
N LEU A 765 -18.43 -33.26 -3.69
CA LEU A 765 -18.15 -34.45 -4.52
C LEU A 765 -18.80 -34.37 -5.91
N VAL A 766 -20.06 -33.92 -6.01
CA VAL A 766 -20.73 -33.82 -7.33
C VAL A 766 -20.14 -32.70 -8.19
N LEU A 767 -19.78 -31.55 -7.59
CA LEU A 767 -19.10 -30.46 -8.32
C LEU A 767 -17.78 -30.93 -8.92
N LEU A 768 -16.95 -31.65 -8.15
CA LEU A 768 -15.70 -32.23 -8.63
C LEU A 768 -15.90 -33.26 -9.76
N ASN A 769 -16.95 -34.10 -9.66
CA ASN A 769 -17.26 -35.09 -10.70
C ASN A 769 -17.74 -34.42 -12.01
N ARG A 770 -18.58 -33.38 -11.92
CA ARG A 770 -19.26 -32.81 -13.10
C ARG A 770 -18.47 -31.68 -13.78
N LEU A 771 -17.72 -30.85 -13.04
CA LEU A 771 -16.98 -29.70 -13.60
C LEU A 771 -15.63 -30.12 -14.20
N ARG A 772 -15.68 -30.82 -15.33
CA ARG A 772 -14.51 -31.40 -16.03
C ARG A 772 -13.51 -30.39 -16.60
N ASN A 773 -13.79 -29.08 -16.54
CA ASN A 773 -12.87 -28.00 -16.94
C ASN A 773 -12.31 -27.20 -15.76
N LEU A 774 -12.63 -27.59 -14.50
CA LEU A 774 -12.26 -26.82 -13.31
C LEU A 774 -10.76 -26.90 -13.04
N GLU A 775 -10.07 -25.76 -13.11
CA GLU A 775 -8.62 -25.65 -12.89
C GLU A 775 -8.29 -25.05 -11.51
N ASP A 776 -9.14 -24.19 -10.96
CA ASP A 776 -8.99 -23.52 -9.67
C ASP A 776 -10.31 -23.60 -8.87
N PHE A 777 -10.25 -24.11 -7.64
CA PHE A 777 -11.41 -24.28 -6.77
C PHE A 777 -11.10 -23.80 -5.35
N GLY A 778 -11.71 -22.69 -4.95
CA GLY A 778 -11.61 -22.15 -3.59
C GLY A 778 -12.91 -22.28 -2.82
N ILE A 779 -12.88 -22.87 -1.64
CA ILE A 779 -14.04 -22.93 -0.73
C ILE A 779 -13.63 -22.48 0.68
N ALA A 780 -14.57 -21.99 1.49
CA ALA A 780 -14.28 -21.72 2.90
C ALA A 780 -14.12 -23.01 3.71
N GLY A 781 -14.90 -24.05 3.41
CA GLY A 781 -14.82 -25.38 4.02
C GLY A 781 -15.95 -26.32 3.62
N LEU A 782 -15.94 -27.50 4.23
CA LEU A 782 -16.94 -28.56 4.12
C LEU A 782 -17.72 -28.73 5.44
N PHE A 783 -19.01 -29.07 5.36
CA PHE A 783 -19.80 -29.61 6.47
C PHE A 783 -20.44 -30.95 6.09
N ASP A 784 -20.95 -31.69 7.08
CA ASP A 784 -21.47 -33.06 6.95
C ASP A 784 -20.55 -34.04 6.20
N VAL A 785 -19.31 -34.16 6.69
CA VAL A 785 -18.32 -35.15 6.22
C VAL A 785 -18.51 -36.53 6.91
N GLY A 786 -19.75 -36.94 7.10
CA GLY A 786 -20.12 -38.17 7.83
C GLY A 786 -19.87 -39.47 7.05
N GLN A 787 -20.54 -40.55 7.47
CA GLN A 787 -20.51 -41.83 6.74
C GLN A 787 -21.13 -41.72 5.33
N THR A 788 -22.07 -40.79 5.15
CA THR A 788 -22.63 -40.37 3.86
C THR A 788 -21.55 -39.97 2.86
N PHE A 789 -20.62 -39.11 3.28
CA PHE A 789 -19.53 -38.61 2.43
C PHE A 789 -18.66 -39.71 1.83
N GLN A 790 -18.36 -40.76 2.60
CA GLN A 790 -17.63 -41.92 2.08
C GLN A 790 -18.42 -42.59 0.95
N HIS A 791 -19.68 -42.95 1.20
CA HIS A 791 -20.50 -43.68 0.24
C HIS A 791 -20.77 -42.86 -1.03
N ASP A 792 -21.02 -41.56 -0.89
CA ASP A 792 -21.16 -40.64 -2.02
C ASP A 792 -19.84 -40.53 -2.80
N ALA A 793 -18.67 -40.51 -2.15
CA ALA A 793 -17.39 -40.41 -2.87
C ALA A 793 -17.01 -41.71 -3.60
N GLU A 794 -17.24 -42.86 -2.97
CA GLU A 794 -17.17 -44.19 -3.58
C GLU A 794 -18.09 -44.31 -4.81
N THR A 795 -19.19 -43.53 -4.86
CA THR A 795 -20.15 -43.52 -5.97
C THR A 795 -19.84 -42.46 -7.02
N LEU A 796 -19.28 -41.31 -6.64
CA LEU A 796 -19.14 -40.12 -7.51
C LEU A 796 -17.74 -39.89 -8.07
N LEU A 797 -16.67 -40.35 -7.42
CA LEU A 797 -15.29 -40.02 -7.81
C LEU A 797 -14.47 -41.22 -8.34
N VAL A 798 -15.04 -42.43 -8.32
CA VAL A 798 -14.42 -43.62 -8.91
C VAL A 798 -14.14 -43.43 -10.40
N ASP A 799 -12.96 -43.88 -10.82
CA ASP A 799 -12.41 -43.80 -12.19
C ASP A 799 -12.41 -42.40 -12.84
N THR A 800 -12.61 -41.34 -12.05
CA THR A 800 -12.69 -39.95 -12.50
C THR A 800 -11.44 -39.17 -12.09
N PRO A 801 -10.48 -38.96 -13.00
CA PRO A 801 -9.42 -37.98 -12.81
C PRO A 801 -9.98 -36.57 -13.03
N ILE A 802 -9.93 -35.74 -12.01
CA ILE A 802 -10.28 -34.33 -12.01
C ILE A 802 -9.03 -33.54 -12.46
N PRO A 803 -9.12 -32.65 -13.46
CA PRO A 803 -7.97 -31.88 -13.95
C PRO A 803 -7.63 -30.65 -13.06
N LEU A 804 -8.13 -30.62 -11.82
CA LEU A 804 -7.97 -29.50 -10.90
C LEU A 804 -6.49 -29.20 -10.63
N GLN A 805 -6.06 -27.98 -10.95
CA GLN A 805 -4.66 -27.55 -10.83
C GLN A 805 -4.41 -26.81 -9.51
N LYS A 806 -5.41 -26.12 -8.95
CA LYS A 806 -5.36 -25.48 -7.63
C LYS A 806 -6.59 -25.81 -6.78
N PHE A 807 -6.39 -26.06 -5.50
CA PHE A 807 -7.47 -26.27 -4.54
C PHE A 807 -7.22 -25.48 -3.24
N SER A 808 -8.20 -24.72 -2.77
CA SER A 808 -8.08 -23.80 -1.63
C SER A 808 -9.16 -23.98 -0.56
N LEU A 809 -8.77 -24.11 0.72
CA LEU A 809 -9.64 -24.28 1.89
C LEU A 809 -9.40 -23.17 2.92
N ARG A 810 -10.18 -22.08 2.84
CA ARG A 810 -9.83 -20.78 3.44
C ARG A 810 -10.19 -20.57 4.91
N ARG A 811 -11.25 -21.19 5.46
CA ARG A 811 -11.73 -20.92 6.83
C ARG A 811 -11.78 -22.15 7.73
N GLN A 812 -11.84 -23.34 7.15
CA GLN A 812 -11.88 -24.60 7.90
C GLN A 812 -10.53 -24.98 8.52
N ASP A 813 -10.63 -25.70 9.63
CA ASP A 813 -9.57 -26.52 10.20
C ASP A 813 -9.62 -27.92 9.57
N LEU A 814 -8.55 -28.34 8.87
CA LEU A 814 -8.56 -29.65 8.18
C LEU A 814 -8.69 -30.83 9.13
N ARG A 815 -8.43 -30.66 10.44
CA ARG A 815 -8.51 -31.75 11.43
C ARG A 815 -9.91 -32.36 11.54
N ASP A 816 -10.94 -31.61 11.15
CA ASP A 816 -12.33 -32.08 11.14
C ASP A 816 -12.68 -32.93 9.90
N ILE A 817 -11.84 -32.91 8.85
CA ILE A 817 -12.10 -33.51 7.53
C ILE A 817 -10.90 -34.31 6.94
N ASP A 818 -9.81 -34.47 7.70
CA ASP A 818 -8.51 -34.93 7.18
C ASP A 818 -8.57 -36.32 6.53
N VAL A 819 -9.20 -37.28 7.22
CA VAL A 819 -9.37 -38.66 6.74
C VAL A 819 -10.23 -38.70 5.48
N GLN A 820 -11.25 -37.85 5.42
CA GLN A 820 -12.21 -37.79 4.32
C GLN A 820 -11.58 -37.21 3.05
N LEU A 821 -10.88 -36.07 3.14
CA LEU A 821 -10.13 -35.54 2.00
C LEU A 821 -9.07 -36.54 1.51
N ALA A 822 -8.34 -37.15 2.44
CA ALA A 822 -7.26 -38.06 2.14
C ALA A 822 -7.71 -39.33 1.43
N THR A 823 -8.76 -39.98 1.94
CA THR A 823 -9.20 -41.28 1.43
C THR A 823 -9.95 -41.14 0.11
N TRP A 824 -10.66 -40.03 -0.09
CA TRP A 824 -11.70 -39.93 -1.12
C TRP A 824 -11.51 -38.84 -2.17
N ILE A 825 -10.74 -37.77 -1.88
CA ILE A 825 -10.68 -36.57 -2.75
C ILE A 825 -9.39 -36.52 -3.54
N PHE A 826 -8.24 -36.52 -2.85
CA PHE A 826 -6.94 -36.40 -3.51
C PHE A 826 -6.57 -37.58 -4.45
N PRO A 827 -7.04 -38.84 -4.27
CA PRO A 827 -6.86 -39.90 -5.28
C PRO A 827 -7.36 -39.52 -6.67
N SER A 828 -8.44 -38.73 -6.74
CA SER A 828 -9.05 -38.27 -7.98
C SER A 828 -8.44 -36.95 -8.50
N MET A 829 -7.40 -36.39 -7.87
CA MET A 829 -6.76 -35.12 -8.26
C MET A 829 -5.28 -35.27 -8.69
N PRO A 830 -4.94 -36.13 -9.68
CA PRO A 830 -3.54 -36.41 -10.02
C PRO A 830 -2.79 -35.22 -10.65
N GLN A 831 -3.51 -34.23 -11.19
CA GLN A 831 -2.94 -33.03 -11.81
C GLN A 831 -2.76 -31.85 -10.84
N LEU A 832 -3.12 -32.00 -9.56
CA LEU A 832 -3.07 -30.91 -8.59
C LEU A 832 -1.65 -30.34 -8.45
N THR A 833 -1.49 -29.08 -8.83
CA THR A 833 -0.21 -28.35 -8.79
C THR A 833 -0.08 -27.44 -7.58
N GLU A 834 -1.20 -26.94 -7.05
CA GLU A 834 -1.26 -26.07 -5.89
C GLU A 834 -2.33 -26.54 -4.88
N PHE A 835 -1.96 -26.65 -3.60
CA PHE A 835 -2.89 -26.85 -2.51
C PHE A 835 -2.71 -25.76 -1.44
N SER A 836 -3.81 -25.12 -1.06
CA SER A 836 -3.84 -23.96 -0.17
C SER A 836 -4.80 -24.21 0.99
N ALA A 837 -4.32 -24.27 2.24
CA ALA A 837 -5.18 -24.55 3.39
C ALA A 837 -4.62 -24.01 4.71
N ASN A 838 -5.49 -23.70 5.68
CA ASN A 838 -5.07 -23.16 6.98
C ASN A 838 -4.11 -24.08 7.75
N MET A 839 -4.25 -25.40 7.61
CA MET A 839 -3.41 -26.38 8.29
C MET A 839 -3.34 -27.72 7.55
N LEU A 840 -2.21 -28.02 6.90
CA LEU A 840 -1.90 -29.37 6.41
C LEU A 840 -1.98 -30.40 7.56
N CYS A 841 -2.78 -31.46 7.37
CA CYS A 841 -2.99 -32.56 8.31
C CYS A 841 -2.40 -33.89 7.77
N GLU A 842 -2.32 -34.94 8.61
CA GLU A 842 -1.45 -36.11 8.34
C GLU A 842 -1.97 -36.99 7.20
N HIS A 843 -3.25 -37.32 7.20
CA HIS A 843 -3.84 -38.13 6.13
C HIS A 843 -3.84 -37.35 4.81
N THR A 844 -4.18 -36.06 4.84
CA THR A 844 -4.11 -35.14 3.70
C THR A 844 -2.72 -35.13 3.09
N ALA A 845 -1.67 -35.01 3.90
CA ALA A 845 -0.30 -35.05 3.41
C ALA A 845 0.09 -36.42 2.83
N LEU A 846 -0.34 -37.54 3.42
CA LEU A 846 -0.13 -38.89 2.87
C LEU A 846 -0.81 -39.07 1.50
N SER A 847 -2.00 -38.51 1.31
CA SER A 847 -2.73 -38.65 0.06
C SER A 847 -2.23 -37.71 -1.03
N LEU A 848 -1.92 -36.45 -0.71
CA LEU A 848 -1.21 -35.53 -1.62
C LEU A 848 0.14 -36.12 -2.06
N ALA A 849 0.90 -36.69 -1.14
CA ALA A 849 2.16 -37.39 -1.41
C ALA A 849 2.03 -38.57 -2.37
N THR A 850 0.92 -39.31 -2.29
CA THR A 850 0.70 -40.54 -3.07
C THR A 850 0.07 -40.24 -4.44
N ASN A 851 -0.86 -39.30 -4.50
CA ASN A 851 -1.76 -39.10 -5.63
C ASN A 851 -1.45 -37.82 -6.43
N ALA A 852 -1.19 -36.70 -5.75
CA ALA A 852 -0.85 -35.42 -6.39
C ALA A 852 0.62 -35.37 -6.80
N THR A 853 1.04 -36.28 -7.68
CA THR A 853 2.43 -36.39 -8.19
C THR A 853 2.88 -35.17 -9.03
N HIS A 854 1.96 -34.24 -9.30
CA HIS A 854 2.20 -32.96 -9.98
C HIS A 854 2.31 -31.75 -9.02
N LEU A 855 2.19 -31.96 -7.70
CA LEU A 855 2.19 -30.88 -6.69
C LEU A 855 3.49 -30.07 -6.73
N GLN A 856 3.37 -28.79 -7.06
CA GLN A 856 4.45 -27.80 -7.09
C GLN A 856 4.37 -26.81 -5.94
N VAL A 857 3.18 -26.52 -5.41
CA VAL A 857 2.92 -25.47 -4.43
C VAL A 857 2.07 -25.99 -3.28
N PHE A 858 2.54 -25.80 -2.05
CA PHE A 858 1.70 -25.76 -0.86
C PHE A 858 1.70 -24.33 -0.30
N ARG A 859 0.53 -23.81 0.09
CA ARG A 859 0.38 -22.52 0.77
C ARG A 859 -0.55 -22.64 1.98
N GLN A 860 -0.33 -21.74 2.92
CA GLN A 860 -1.20 -21.52 4.07
C GLN A 860 -2.15 -20.36 3.78
N THR A 861 -3.46 -20.53 3.94
CA THR A 861 -4.47 -19.52 3.53
C THR A 861 -4.71 -18.38 4.53
N GLN A 862 -4.07 -18.42 5.69
CA GLN A 862 -4.24 -17.44 6.77
C GLN A 862 -2.94 -16.68 7.00
N ASP A 863 -2.73 -15.62 6.21
CA ASP A 863 -1.52 -14.77 6.27
C ASP A 863 -1.48 -13.80 7.48
N GLY A 864 -2.62 -13.59 8.15
CA GLY A 864 -2.78 -12.49 9.13
C GLY A 864 -2.69 -12.87 10.61
N ASP A 865 -3.10 -14.08 11.00
CA ASP A 865 -3.25 -14.44 12.42
C ASP A 865 -2.01 -15.14 12.99
N SER A 866 -1.26 -14.37 13.77
CA SER A 866 -0.13 -14.76 14.61
C SER A 866 -0.28 -16.14 15.30
N ILE A 867 0.71 -17.02 15.15
CA ILE A 867 0.82 -18.29 15.91
C ILE A 867 1.28 -18.13 17.36
N HIS A 868 0.79 -17.09 18.05
CA HIS A 868 0.99 -16.93 19.48
C HIS A 868 0.51 -18.22 20.18
N TYR A 869 1.22 -18.72 21.18
CA TYR A 869 1.05 -20.08 21.72
C TYR A 869 -0.37 -20.38 22.29
N SER A 870 -1.18 -19.32 22.44
CA SER A 870 -2.58 -19.26 22.81
C SER A 870 -3.56 -19.56 21.66
N TYR A 871 -3.21 -19.25 20.41
CA TYR A 871 -4.04 -19.59 19.26
C TYR A 871 -4.07 -21.12 19.12
N LYS A 872 -5.29 -21.66 19.08
CA LYS A 872 -5.57 -23.02 18.68
C LYS A 872 -6.05 -22.97 17.22
N PRO A 873 -5.65 -23.92 16.37
CA PRO A 873 -5.07 -25.21 16.71
C PRO A 873 -3.53 -25.23 16.60
N ARG A 874 -2.90 -26.19 17.28
CA ARG A 874 -1.47 -26.47 17.12
C ARG A 874 -1.29 -27.51 16.00
N PRO A 875 -0.53 -27.23 14.94
CA PRO A 875 -0.27 -28.22 13.89
C PRO A 875 0.52 -29.40 14.44
N VAL A 876 0.17 -30.60 13.98
CA VAL A 876 0.87 -31.84 14.34
C VAL A 876 2.26 -31.86 13.68
N VAL A 877 3.25 -32.27 14.45
CA VAL A 877 4.67 -32.22 14.04
C VAL A 877 4.97 -33.34 13.05
N ASN A 878 5.87 -33.08 12.10
CA ASN A 878 6.39 -33.96 11.04
C ASN A 878 5.56 -34.12 9.78
N ILE A 879 4.33 -33.62 9.72
CA ILE A 879 3.47 -33.73 8.53
C ILE A 879 4.18 -33.28 7.22
N PRO A 880 4.93 -32.17 7.17
CA PRO A 880 5.61 -31.75 5.94
C PRO A 880 6.63 -32.75 5.38
N ASN A 881 7.27 -33.57 6.23
CA ASN A 881 8.21 -34.63 5.78
C ASN A 881 7.55 -35.65 4.84
N ILE A 882 6.22 -35.79 4.88
CA ILE A 882 5.48 -36.73 4.05
C ILE A 882 5.53 -36.26 2.59
N LEU A 883 5.27 -34.97 2.33
CA LEU A 883 5.38 -34.35 1.00
C LEU A 883 6.84 -34.30 0.51
N PHE A 884 7.78 -33.89 1.36
CA PHE A 884 9.19 -33.75 0.96
C PHE A 884 9.86 -35.07 0.54
N ARG A 885 9.29 -36.22 0.92
CA ARG A 885 9.76 -37.57 0.57
C ARG A 885 9.15 -38.16 -0.68
N THR A 886 8.21 -37.47 -1.31
CA THR A 886 7.33 -38.04 -2.35
C THR A 886 7.10 -37.07 -3.52
N CYS A 887 6.77 -35.81 -3.24
CA CYS A 887 6.49 -34.77 -4.22
C CYS A 887 7.79 -34.25 -4.88
N THR A 888 8.33 -35.00 -5.84
CA THR A 888 9.57 -34.66 -6.58
C THR A 888 9.54 -33.28 -7.24
N LYS A 889 8.35 -32.81 -7.66
CA LYS A 889 8.12 -31.53 -8.34
C LYS A 889 7.84 -30.35 -7.40
N LEU A 890 7.84 -30.54 -6.08
CA LEU A 890 7.51 -29.48 -5.13
C LEU A 890 8.54 -28.35 -5.21
N ARG A 891 8.07 -27.14 -5.56
CA ARG A 891 8.87 -25.91 -5.73
C ARG A 891 8.58 -24.86 -4.66
N VAL A 892 7.37 -24.83 -4.10
CA VAL A 892 6.98 -23.95 -3.00
C VAL A 892 6.33 -24.76 -1.89
N PHE A 893 6.85 -24.63 -0.68
CA PHE A 893 6.16 -24.99 0.55
C PHE A 893 6.11 -23.77 1.45
N ASP A 894 4.95 -23.13 1.53
CA ASP A 894 4.68 -22.05 2.49
C ASP A 894 3.73 -22.55 3.58
N GLY A 895 4.31 -23.09 4.65
CA GLY A 895 3.61 -23.61 5.82
C GLY A 895 4.35 -23.17 7.08
N ILE A 896 4.49 -21.86 7.27
CA ILE A 896 5.29 -21.24 8.35
C ILE A 896 4.78 -21.61 9.76
N HIS A 897 3.55 -22.10 9.90
CA HIS A 897 3.00 -22.63 11.16
C HIS A 897 3.46 -24.07 11.44
N HIS A 898 3.77 -24.86 10.40
CA HIS A 898 4.10 -26.28 10.49
C HIS A 898 5.49 -26.54 11.04
N LYS A 899 5.67 -27.74 11.60
CA LYS A 899 6.87 -28.13 12.36
C LYS A 899 7.38 -29.51 11.95
N ILE A 900 8.69 -29.70 12.00
CA ILE A 900 9.40 -30.95 11.68
C ILE A 900 10.38 -31.28 12.81
N GLU A 901 10.35 -32.49 13.35
CA GLU A 901 11.42 -33.00 14.20
C GLU A 901 12.63 -33.39 13.33
N ALA A 902 13.82 -32.90 13.67
CA ALA A 902 15.04 -33.22 12.91
C ALA A 902 15.34 -34.73 12.84
N ASN A 903 15.13 -35.47 13.93
CA ASN A 903 15.30 -36.94 13.94
C ASN A 903 14.39 -37.66 12.92
N LYS A 904 13.25 -37.06 12.53
CA LYS A 904 12.36 -37.59 11.49
C LYS A 904 12.77 -37.16 10.09
N MET A 905 13.63 -36.16 9.89
CA MET A 905 14.12 -35.78 8.55
C MET A 905 14.97 -36.90 7.94
N PHE A 906 15.95 -37.43 8.69
CA PHE A 906 16.99 -38.30 8.13
C PHE A 906 16.55 -39.74 7.82
N GLY A 907 15.39 -40.17 8.30
CA GLY A 907 14.93 -41.56 8.17
C GLY A 907 14.70 -42.04 6.73
N ARG A 908 14.47 -41.12 5.80
CA ARG A 908 14.50 -41.26 4.33
C ARG A 908 14.80 -39.89 3.73
N PRO A 909 15.63 -39.78 2.68
CA PRO A 909 16.01 -38.50 2.06
C PRO A 909 14.82 -37.77 1.45
N TRP A 910 14.96 -36.45 1.30
CA TRP A 910 13.99 -35.62 0.57
C TRP A 910 14.20 -35.75 -0.95
N VAL A 911 13.10 -35.75 -1.71
CA VAL A 911 13.10 -35.93 -3.17
C VAL A 911 12.80 -34.64 -3.93
N CYS A 912 12.25 -33.63 -3.26
CA CYS A 912 11.96 -32.29 -3.78
C CYS A 912 13.21 -31.42 -3.97
N ARG A 913 14.22 -31.90 -4.71
CA ARG A 913 15.50 -31.18 -4.93
C ARG A 913 15.36 -29.84 -5.67
N GLU A 914 14.22 -29.64 -6.32
CA GLU A 914 13.86 -28.47 -7.11
C GLU A 914 13.22 -27.35 -6.27
N LEU A 915 13.14 -27.49 -4.94
CA LEU A 915 12.47 -26.55 -4.06
C LEU A 915 13.10 -25.13 -4.13
N GLU A 916 12.25 -24.14 -4.37
CA GLU A 916 12.58 -22.71 -4.48
C GLU A 916 12.12 -21.92 -3.24
N VAL A 917 11.05 -22.33 -2.58
CA VAL A 917 10.57 -21.74 -1.31
C VAL A 917 10.31 -22.83 -0.28
N PHE A 918 10.94 -22.71 0.89
CA PHE A 918 10.71 -23.52 2.08
C PHE A 918 10.41 -22.59 3.25
N ARG A 919 9.18 -22.60 3.78
CA ARG A 919 8.80 -21.90 5.01
C ARG A 919 8.19 -22.92 5.97
N CYS A 920 8.97 -23.37 6.96
CA CYS A 920 8.59 -24.41 7.92
C CYS A 920 9.58 -24.48 9.09
N GLN A 921 9.10 -24.73 10.31
CA GLN A 921 9.92 -24.75 11.53
C GLN A 921 10.60 -26.12 11.73
N ILE A 922 11.90 -26.13 12.06
CA ILE A 922 12.65 -27.35 12.40
C ILE A 922 12.94 -27.38 13.91
N VAL A 923 12.37 -28.38 14.57
CA VAL A 923 12.34 -28.60 16.03
C VAL A 923 12.92 -29.99 16.39
N GLY A 924 12.83 -30.41 17.65
CA GLY A 924 13.26 -31.73 18.11
C GLY A 924 14.78 -31.94 18.16
N LEU A 925 15.57 -30.90 17.88
CA LEU A 925 17.02 -30.87 18.07
C LEU A 925 17.31 -30.62 19.54
N ALA A 926 17.50 -31.70 20.30
CA ALA A 926 17.88 -31.57 21.70
C ALA A 926 19.12 -30.68 21.84
N ARG A 927 19.18 -29.86 22.87
CA ARG A 927 20.37 -29.05 23.19
C ARG A 927 20.75 -29.19 24.64
N LEU A 928 22.01 -28.93 24.94
CA LEU A 928 22.41 -28.61 26.30
C LEU A 928 21.65 -27.35 26.74
N ASN A 929 21.02 -27.41 27.91
CA ASN A 929 20.47 -26.21 28.53
C ASN A 929 21.59 -25.33 29.09
N ASP A 930 21.29 -24.08 29.44
CA ASP A 930 22.33 -23.11 29.82
C ASP A 930 23.12 -23.53 31.08
N HIS A 931 22.54 -24.35 31.97
CA HIS A 931 23.24 -24.95 33.11
C HIS A 931 24.17 -26.09 32.68
N GLU A 932 23.76 -26.95 31.75
CA GLU A 932 24.64 -28.00 31.18
C GLU A 932 25.82 -27.40 30.39
N HIS A 933 25.59 -26.32 29.64
CA HIS A 933 26.66 -25.55 29.00
C HIS A 933 27.62 -24.92 30.02
N ALA A 934 27.10 -24.27 31.06
CA ALA A 934 27.93 -23.69 32.12
C ALA A 934 28.77 -24.76 32.86
N LEU A 935 28.20 -25.96 33.06
CA LEU A 935 28.90 -27.07 33.71
C LEU A 935 29.98 -27.70 32.80
N LEU A 936 29.75 -27.81 31.48
CA LEU A 936 30.82 -28.12 30.52
C LEU A 936 31.96 -27.09 30.58
N GLU A 937 31.63 -25.80 30.62
CA GLU A 937 32.65 -24.74 30.73
C GLU A 937 33.48 -24.84 32.02
N ILE A 938 32.85 -25.15 33.15
CA ILE A 938 33.54 -25.38 34.44
C ILE A 938 34.49 -26.57 34.32
N LEU A 939 34.00 -27.71 33.82
CA LEU A 939 34.83 -28.91 33.60
C LEU A 939 35.99 -28.66 32.63
N ALA A 940 35.80 -27.83 31.61
CA ALA A 940 36.83 -27.43 30.65
C ALA A 940 37.80 -26.35 31.18
N LYS A 941 37.49 -25.68 32.30
CA LYS A 941 38.40 -24.78 33.02
C LYS A 941 39.27 -25.57 34.01
N VAL A 942 38.67 -26.52 34.74
CA VAL A 942 39.40 -27.49 35.59
C VAL A 942 40.46 -28.25 34.80
N GLU A 943 40.10 -28.75 33.60
CA GLU A 943 41.01 -29.50 32.71
C GLU A 943 42.25 -28.67 32.32
N ARG A 944 42.06 -27.38 32.02
CA ARG A 944 43.16 -26.47 31.65
C ARG A 944 44.06 -26.12 32.84
N GLN A 945 43.51 -25.98 34.04
CA GLN A 945 44.30 -25.73 35.25
C GLN A 945 45.17 -26.96 35.61
N GLN A 946 44.59 -28.16 35.52
CA GLN A 946 45.31 -29.43 35.70
C GLN A 946 46.45 -29.59 34.67
N GLN A 947 46.19 -29.31 33.38
CA GLN A 947 47.20 -29.37 32.31
C GLN A 947 48.33 -28.34 32.48
N GLN A 948 48.07 -27.20 33.15
CA GLN A 948 49.08 -26.18 33.44
C GLN A 948 49.87 -26.46 34.73
N GLY A 949 49.65 -27.61 35.39
CA GLY A 949 50.31 -27.96 36.64
C GLY A 949 49.92 -27.06 37.82
N GLN A 950 48.88 -26.23 37.68
CA GLN A 950 48.38 -25.43 38.80
C GLN A 950 47.50 -26.31 39.69
N PRO A 951 47.77 -26.37 41.01
CA PRO A 951 46.88 -27.09 41.92
C PRO A 951 45.52 -26.39 41.92
N PHE A 952 44.49 -27.10 41.43
CA PHE A 952 43.11 -26.64 41.53
C PHE A 952 42.78 -26.42 43.00
N GLN A 953 42.60 -25.17 43.42
CA GLN A 953 42.14 -24.86 44.77
C GLN A 953 40.63 -25.13 44.82
N PRO A 954 40.16 -26.18 45.54
CA PRO A 954 38.74 -26.41 45.70
C PRO A 954 38.12 -25.24 46.47
N THR A 955 36.89 -24.86 46.09
CA THR A 955 36.13 -23.88 46.87
C THR A 955 35.95 -24.38 48.31
N PRO A 956 35.96 -23.51 49.35
CA PRO A 956 36.14 -23.94 50.75
C PRO A 956 35.05 -24.81 51.39
N SER A 957 34.06 -25.27 50.62
CA SER A 957 32.94 -26.12 51.06
C SER A 957 33.10 -27.61 50.74
N MET A 958 34.24 -28.04 50.18
CA MET A 958 34.47 -29.47 49.85
C MET A 958 35.38 -30.13 50.88
N ALA A 959 34.87 -31.16 51.57
CA ALA A 959 35.59 -31.87 52.62
C ALA A 959 36.72 -32.76 52.07
N VAL A 960 37.83 -32.84 52.82
CA VAL A 960 39.13 -33.41 52.39
C VAL A 960 39.16 -34.96 52.39
N GLY A 961 38.02 -35.61 52.11
CA GLY A 961 37.85 -37.07 52.17
C GLY A 961 37.32 -37.75 50.91
N GLU A 962 36.65 -37.03 50.00
CA GLU A 962 35.93 -37.63 48.86
C GLU A 962 36.56 -37.36 47.48
N SER A 963 37.80 -36.86 47.43
CA SER A 963 38.46 -36.36 46.20
C SER A 963 38.29 -37.27 44.98
N ASP A 964 38.60 -38.56 45.13
CA ASP A 964 38.65 -39.49 43.99
C ASP A 964 37.26 -39.87 43.49
N ALA A 965 36.29 -40.04 44.40
CA ALA A 965 34.89 -40.31 44.04
C ALA A 965 34.21 -39.07 43.42
N ILE A 966 34.60 -37.86 43.83
CA ILE A 966 34.18 -36.61 43.18
C ILE A 966 34.79 -36.52 41.79
N LEU A 967 36.08 -36.82 41.62
CA LEU A 967 36.77 -36.80 40.33
C LEU A 967 36.16 -37.82 39.35
N GLU A 968 35.85 -39.04 39.81
CA GLU A 968 35.18 -40.05 38.99
C GLU A 968 33.78 -39.59 38.57
N ARG A 969 32.96 -39.06 39.50
CA ARG A 969 31.64 -38.51 39.17
C ARG A 969 31.72 -37.33 38.20
N GLN A 970 32.71 -36.44 38.35
CA GLN A 970 32.96 -35.35 37.41
C GLN A 970 33.33 -35.88 36.01
N GLN A 971 34.15 -36.92 35.92
CA GLN A 971 34.52 -37.54 34.66
C GLN A 971 33.33 -38.27 34.01
N GLN A 972 32.55 -39.04 34.77
CA GLN A 972 31.31 -39.67 34.29
C GLN A 972 30.30 -38.62 33.77
N TYR A 973 30.15 -37.49 34.46
CA TYR A 973 29.28 -36.40 34.02
C TYR A 973 29.84 -35.68 32.78
N ARG A 974 31.16 -35.43 32.73
CA ARG A 974 31.87 -34.91 31.55
C ARG A 974 31.62 -35.78 30.33
N ASP A 975 31.77 -37.09 30.45
CA ASP A 975 31.62 -38.02 29.33
C ASP A 975 30.15 -38.20 28.92
N ARG A 976 29.22 -38.11 29.87
CA ARG A 976 27.78 -37.99 29.56
C ARG A 976 27.48 -36.73 28.75
N LEU A 977 27.98 -35.55 29.17
CA LEU A 977 27.76 -34.30 28.45
C LEU A 977 28.46 -34.30 27.08
N LYS A 978 29.70 -34.79 26.97
CA LYS A 978 30.40 -34.97 25.69
C LYS A 978 29.64 -35.90 24.74
N LYS A 979 29.06 -37.00 25.25
CA LYS A 979 28.23 -37.92 24.47
C LYS A 979 26.91 -37.29 24.00
N ILE A 980 26.27 -36.49 24.86
CA ILE A 980 25.06 -35.73 24.50
C ILE A 980 25.41 -34.71 23.41
N GLN A 981 26.43 -33.87 23.63
CA GLN A 981 26.88 -32.85 22.68
C GLN A 981 27.24 -33.46 21.32
N ALA A 982 27.99 -34.57 21.29
CA ALA A 982 28.31 -35.28 20.05
C ALA A 982 27.06 -35.82 19.32
N SER A 983 26.06 -36.32 20.06
CA SER A 983 24.79 -36.78 19.47
C SER A 983 23.92 -35.63 18.96
N GLN A 984 24.01 -34.44 19.55
CA GLN A 984 23.31 -33.23 19.10
C GLN A 984 23.98 -32.69 17.83
N LEU A 985 25.31 -32.65 17.82
CA LEU A 985 26.15 -32.24 16.70
C LEU A 985 25.91 -33.10 15.45
N ASP A 986 25.83 -34.42 15.62
CA ASP A 986 25.45 -35.38 14.57
C ASP A 986 24.04 -35.11 14.01
N GLN A 987 23.06 -34.79 14.85
CA GLN A 987 21.72 -34.40 14.39
C GLN A 987 21.76 -33.09 13.61
N HIS A 988 22.47 -32.07 14.09
CA HIS A 988 22.61 -30.79 13.39
C HIS A 988 23.27 -30.97 12.01
N TYR A 989 24.40 -31.68 11.92
CA TYR A 989 25.08 -32.00 10.66
C TYR A 989 24.14 -32.62 9.63
N ARG A 990 23.32 -33.61 10.04
CA ARG A 990 22.37 -34.27 9.13
C ARG A 990 21.22 -33.35 8.66
N VAL A 991 20.79 -32.36 9.44
CA VAL A 991 19.82 -31.35 8.96
C VAL A 991 20.46 -30.48 7.89
N TYR A 992 21.66 -29.97 8.14
CA TYR A 992 22.33 -29.12 7.16
C TYR A 992 22.69 -29.89 5.89
N ASP A 993 23.09 -31.15 5.99
CA ASP A 993 23.30 -31.99 4.81
C ASP A 993 22.01 -32.09 3.97
N HIS A 994 20.85 -32.43 4.57
CA HIS A 994 19.57 -32.47 3.84
C HIS A 994 19.16 -31.13 3.22
N LEU A 995 19.35 -30.02 3.95
CA LEU A 995 19.03 -28.68 3.44
C LEU A 995 20.00 -28.23 2.34
N SER A 996 21.28 -28.62 2.40
CA SER A 996 22.31 -28.26 1.41
C SER A 996 22.01 -28.82 0.00
N GLU A 997 21.27 -29.93 -0.08
CA GLU A 997 20.93 -30.58 -1.35
C GLU A 997 19.87 -29.78 -2.13
N LEU A 998 19.17 -28.82 -1.50
CA LEU A 998 18.15 -27.97 -2.12
C LEU A 998 18.75 -26.79 -2.90
N THR A 999 19.67 -27.06 -3.83
CA THR A 999 20.51 -26.03 -4.50
C THR A 999 19.74 -24.96 -5.31
N ARG A 1000 18.42 -25.14 -5.53
CA ARG A 1000 17.55 -24.15 -6.18
C ARG A 1000 16.90 -23.15 -5.22
N LEU A 1001 17.01 -23.37 -3.91
CA LEU A 1001 16.27 -22.63 -2.89
C LEU A 1001 16.55 -21.13 -2.97
N GLN A 1002 15.48 -20.35 -3.09
CA GLN A 1002 15.45 -18.89 -3.08
C GLN A 1002 14.96 -18.38 -1.71
N THR A 1003 14.00 -19.05 -1.06
CA THR A 1003 13.51 -18.68 0.27
C THR A 1003 13.64 -19.85 1.24
N LEU A 1004 14.32 -19.62 2.37
CA LEU A 1004 14.45 -20.55 3.49
C LEU A 1004 14.03 -19.85 4.79
N ASP A 1005 12.79 -20.04 5.21
CA ASP A 1005 12.19 -19.43 6.41
C ASP A 1005 11.93 -20.51 7.47
N LEU A 1006 12.80 -20.55 8.49
CA LEU A 1006 12.77 -21.52 9.59
C LEU A 1006 11.99 -21.02 10.81
N GLY A 1007 11.40 -19.83 10.72
CA GLY A 1007 10.97 -19.03 11.85
C GLY A 1007 9.47 -18.96 12.13
N TYR A 1008 9.09 -17.86 12.76
CA TYR A 1008 7.77 -17.43 13.19
C TYR A 1008 7.57 -16.02 12.64
N GLU A 1009 6.46 -15.71 11.97
CA GLU A 1009 6.17 -14.34 11.52
C GLU A 1009 5.41 -13.54 12.60
N TYR A 1010 6.07 -12.57 13.27
CA TYR A 1010 5.43 -11.75 14.29
C TYR A 1010 4.69 -10.53 13.71
N ARG A 1011 4.95 -10.11 12.47
CA ARG A 1011 4.47 -8.82 11.94
C ARG A 1011 2.94 -8.70 11.77
N GLY A 1012 2.16 -9.76 12.05
CA GLY A 1012 0.70 -9.78 12.04
C GLY A 1012 -0.02 -9.64 13.40
N VAL A 1013 0.67 -9.52 14.55
CA VAL A 1013 0.01 -9.57 15.89
C VAL A 1013 -0.80 -8.30 16.25
N TYR A 1014 -1.89 -8.02 15.53
CA TYR A 1014 -2.89 -7.04 15.99
C TYR A 1014 -3.62 -7.56 17.25
N PRO A 1015 -3.83 -6.73 18.30
CA PRO A 1015 -4.47 -7.14 19.55
C PRO A 1015 -6.01 -7.27 19.43
N ARG A 1016 -6.51 -7.89 18.35
CA ARG A 1016 -7.95 -8.00 18.05
C ARG A 1016 -8.76 -8.87 19.01
N GLN A 1017 -8.12 -9.71 19.83
CA GLN A 1017 -8.81 -10.68 20.71
C GLN A 1017 -8.30 -10.70 22.16
N SER A 1018 -7.00 -10.46 22.42
CA SER A 1018 -6.55 -10.20 23.79
C SER A 1018 -6.81 -8.74 24.14
N LYS A 1019 -7.82 -8.47 24.98
CA LYS A 1019 -8.17 -7.10 25.42
C LYS A 1019 -7.04 -6.40 26.20
N ASN A 1020 -6.07 -7.14 26.72
CA ASN A 1020 -4.83 -6.62 27.31
C ASN A 1020 -3.68 -7.62 27.01
N PRO A 1021 -2.80 -7.38 26.03
CA PRO A 1021 -1.55 -8.14 25.94
C PRO A 1021 -0.69 -7.85 27.18
N PRO A 1022 0.13 -8.81 27.66
CA PRO A 1022 1.01 -8.55 28.81
C PRO A 1022 2.04 -7.47 28.42
N VAL A 1023 2.17 -6.44 29.25
CA VAL A 1023 3.12 -5.33 29.04
C VAL A 1023 4.20 -5.37 30.12
N LYS A 1024 5.44 -5.12 29.71
CA LYS A 1024 6.63 -5.02 30.57
C LYS A 1024 7.12 -3.58 30.55
N MET A 1025 7.30 -2.98 31.72
CA MET A 1025 8.02 -1.72 31.83
C MET A 1025 9.52 -1.97 31.67
N VAL A 1026 10.17 -1.26 30.76
CA VAL A 1026 11.63 -1.19 30.64
C VAL A 1026 12.00 0.29 30.55
N ASP A 1027 12.88 0.75 31.44
CA ASP A 1027 13.37 2.13 31.51
C ASP A 1027 12.27 3.21 31.45
N GLY A 1028 11.12 2.92 32.07
CA GLY A 1028 9.96 3.81 32.15
C GLY A 1028 8.98 3.75 30.97
N GLN A 1029 9.28 2.98 29.92
CA GLN A 1029 8.40 2.80 28.76
C GLN A 1029 7.65 1.46 28.80
N GLU A 1030 6.38 1.47 28.35
CA GLU A 1030 5.58 0.28 28.12
C GLU A 1030 6.08 -0.47 26.87
N TYR A 1031 6.53 -1.71 27.05
CA TYR A 1031 6.85 -2.64 25.97
C TYR A 1031 5.91 -3.85 25.99
N ILE A 1032 5.25 -4.14 24.87
CA ILE A 1032 4.46 -5.35 24.70
C ILE A 1032 5.39 -6.54 24.89
N ARG A 1033 5.08 -7.36 25.90
CA ARG A 1033 5.89 -8.50 26.28
C ARG A 1033 5.52 -9.67 25.38
N TYR A 1034 6.22 -9.78 24.26
CA TYR A 1034 6.27 -11.01 23.47
C TYR A 1034 6.94 -12.09 24.34
N ASP A 1035 6.12 -12.76 25.13
CA ASP A 1035 6.48 -13.80 26.11
C ASP A 1035 6.81 -15.15 25.46
N GLY A 1036 6.65 -15.23 24.13
CA GLY A 1036 7.22 -16.26 23.26
C GLY A 1036 8.75 -16.29 23.34
N SER A 1037 9.28 -16.95 24.37
CA SER A 1037 10.68 -17.38 24.45
C SER A 1037 11.10 -18.08 23.14
N PRO A 1038 12.30 -17.81 22.58
CA PRO A 1038 12.73 -18.42 21.32
C PRO A 1038 12.57 -19.94 21.31
N ILE A 1039 11.96 -20.46 20.25
CA ILE A 1039 11.45 -21.84 20.15
C ILE A 1039 12.57 -22.81 20.52
N SER A 1040 12.37 -23.53 21.63
CA SER A 1040 13.36 -24.46 22.17
C SER A 1040 13.53 -25.68 21.25
N ASN A 1041 14.69 -26.33 21.36
CA ASN A 1041 15.07 -27.50 20.57
C ASN A 1041 15.03 -27.29 19.04
N THR A 1042 15.41 -26.11 18.57
CA THR A 1042 15.48 -25.72 17.15
C THR A 1042 16.91 -25.76 16.59
N LEU A 1043 17.10 -25.47 15.29
CA LEU A 1043 18.43 -25.34 14.68
C LEU A 1043 19.31 -24.30 15.38
N GLU A 1044 20.57 -24.66 15.63
CA GLU A 1044 21.54 -23.74 16.23
C GLU A 1044 22.04 -22.70 15.22
N LEU A 1045 22.15 -23.03 13.94
CA LEU A 1045 22.65 -22.12 12.91
C LEU A 1045 24.05 -21.56 13.25
N SER A 1046 24.93 -22.38 13.86
CA SER A 1046 26.35 -22.10 14.12
C SER A 1046 27.27 -22.89 13.17
N LEU A 1047 28.48 -22.40 12.88
CA LEU A 1047 29.47 -23.14 12.10
C LEU A 1047 29.91 -24.41 12.81
N GLU A 1048 30.05 -24.36 14.14
CA GLU A 1048 30.30 -25.56 14.96
C GLU A 1048 29.21 -26.60 14.73
N SER A 1049 27.92 -26.21 14.76
CA SER A 1049 26.78 -27.09 14.47
C SER A 1049 26.74 -27.59 13.02
N GLY A 1050 27.53 -27.03 12.10
CA GLY A 1050 27.64 -27.42 10.69
C GLY A 1050 26.81 -26.60 9.72
N LEU A 1051 26.47 -25.35 10.06
CA LEU A 1051 25.88 -24.39 9.13
C LEU A 1051 26.69 -24.30 7.82
N ASP A 1052 28.00 -24.53 7.88
CA ASP A 1052 28.93 -24.47 6.76
C ASP A 1052 28.61 -25.41 5.60
N ARG A 1053 27.88 -26.50 5.87
CA ARG A 1053 27.38 -27.47 4.89
C ARG A 1053 26.38 -26.85 3.91
N LEU A 1054 25.67 -25.78 4.29
CA LEU A 1054 24.73 -25.06 3.42
C LEU A 1054 25.43 -24.21 2.31
N ALA A 1055 26.73 -24.39 2.07
CA ALA A 1055 27.52 -23.57 1.13
C ALA A 1055 27.06 -23.68 -0.33
N THR A 1056 26.30 -24.72 -0.63
CA THR A 1056 25.70 -25.04 -1.94
C THR A 1056 24.51 -24.15 -2.29
N LEU A 1057 23.85 -23.51 -1.32
CA LEU A 1057 22.64 -22.68 -1.50
C LEU A 1057 22.94 -21.30 -2.11
N THR A 1058 23.73 -21.28 -3.16
CA THR A 1058 24.23 -20.07 -3.86
C THR A 1058 23.13 -19.22 -4.49
N ARG A 1059 21.91 -19.76 -4.63
CA ARG A 1059 20.72 -19.07 -5.14
C ARG A 1059 19.83 -18.43 -4.07
N LEU A 1060 20.10 -18.67 -2.79
CA LEU A 1060 19.24 -18.21 -1.69
C LEU A 1060 19.10 -16.69 -1.73
N GLU A 1061 17.86 -16.18 -1.75
CA GLU A 1061 17.46 -14.77 -1.79
C GLU A 1061 16.76 -14.33 -0.48
N VAL A 1062 16.18 -15.21 0.32
CA VAL A 1062 15.55 -14.90 1.61
C VAL A 1062 15.95 -15.95 2.64
N PHE A 1063 16.45 -15.54 3.82
CA PHE A 1063 16.77 -16.44 4.92
C PHE A 1063 16.11 -16.00 6.24
N GLY A 1064 15.03 -16.67 6.61
CA GLY A 1064 14.27 -16.40 7.83
C GLY A 1064 14.57 -17.37 8.98
N PHE A 1065 14.66 -16.83 10.19
CA PHE A 1065 14.86 -17.59 11.43
C PHE A 1065 14.30 -16.83 12.65
N GLU A 1066 13.27 -16.01 12.42
CA GLU A 1066 12.58 -15.26 13.46
C GLU A 1066 11.98 -16.18 14.52
N GLY A 1067 12.13 -15.86 15.81
CA GLY A 1067 11.71 -16.76 16.90
C GLY A 1067 12.53 -18.05 17.07
N VAL A 1068 13.48 -18.37 16.20
CA VAL A 1068 14.40 -19.52 16.37
C VAL A 1068 15.40 -19.21 17.49
N ASN A 1069 15.72 -20.19 18.34
CA ASN A 1069 16.72 -20.05 19.40
C ASN A 1069 18.15 -20.12 18.82
N HIS A 1070 18.48 -19.28 17.84
CA HIS A 1070 19.72 -19.44 17.08
C HIS A 1070 20.99 -19.08 17.89
N ARG A 1071 22.10 -19.65 17.45
CA ARG A 1071 23.48 -19.44 17.90
C ARG A 1071 24.31 -18.67 16.88
N ILE A 1072 23.75 -18.29 15.72
CA ILE A 1072 24.38 -17.42 14.71
C ILE A 1072 25.22 -16.34 15.41
N GLY A 1073 26.50 -16.32 15.11
CA GLY A 1073 27.50 -15.39 15.63
C GLY A 1073 28.11 -14.57 14.50
N ARG A 1074 29.41 -14.30 14.60
CA ARG A 1074 30.13 -13.46 13.64
C ARG A 1074 30.67 -14.26 12.45
N GLU A 1075 31.22 -15.42 12.75
CA GLU A 1075 31.85 -16.29 11.75
C GLU A 1075 30.78 -16.95 10.87
N GLU A 1076 29.62 -17.27 11.45
CA GLU A 1076 28.42 -17.74 10.75
C GLU A 1076 27.98 -16.79 9.67
N LEU A 1077 27.79 -15.51 10.02
CA LEU A 1077 27.37 -14.51 9.05
C LEU A 1077 28.46 -14.32 8.00
N ARG A 1078 29.76 -14.24 8.40
CA ARG A 1078 30.90 -14.13 7.46
C ARG A 1078 30.89 -15.23 6.43
N TRP A 1079 30.66 -16.44 6.90
CA TRP A 1079 30.47 -17.60 6.06
C TRP A 1079 29.22 -17.45 5.17
N MET A 1080 28.04 -17.10 5.71
CA MET A 1080 26.77 -16.97 4.95
C MET A 1080 26.95 -16.01 3.78
N ALA A 1081 27.51 -14.82 4.03
CA ALA A 1081 27.75 -13.82 2.99
C ALA A 1081 28.79 -14.26 1.95
N SER A 1082 29.79 -15.05 2.35
CA SER A 1082 30.79 -15.59 1.42
C SER A 1082 30.26 -16.73 0.53
N ARG A 1083 29.16 -17.39 0.92
CA ARG A 1083 28.60 -18.58 0.25
C ARG A 1083 27.25 -18.35 -0.42
N TRP A 1084 26.46 -17.38 0.03
CA TRP A 1084 25.14 -17.06 -0.51
C TRP A 1084 25.16 -15.67 -1.18
N PRO A 1085 25.73 -15.55 -2.40
CA PRO A 1085 25.92 -14.27 -3.09
C PRO A 1085 24.62 -13.63 -3.62
N ARG A 1086 23.45 -14.28 -3.45
CA ARG A 1086 22.15 -13.77 -3.91
C ARG A 1086 21.18 -13.34 -2.81
N LEU A 1087 21.46 -13.63 -1.55
CA LEU A 1087 20.59 -13.32 -0.40
C LEU A 1087 20.23 -11.82 -0.37
N LYS A 1088 18.96 -11.51 -0.08
CA LYS A 1088 18.31 -10.19 -0.14
C LYS A 1088 17.63 -9.87 1.19
N GLU A 1089 16.81 -10.76 1.71
CA GLU A 1089 16.04 -10.51 2.93
C GLU A 1089 16.48 -11.47 4.06
N MET A 1090 16.48 -11.01 5.32
CA MET A 1090 16.74 -11.88 6.48
C MET A 1090 15.73 -11.70 7.61
N ARG A 1091 14.72 -12.59 7.65
CA ARG A 1091 13.66 -12.56 8.67
C ARG A 1091 14.20 -13.05 10.01
N GLY A 1092 13.77 -12.42 11.09
CA GLY A 1092 14.45 -12.52 12.37
C GLY A 1092 15.67 -11.62 12.50
N LEU A 1093 16.04 -10.85 11.47
CA LEU A 1093 17.02 -9.76 11.59
C LEU A 1093 16.42 -8.36 11.41
N HIS A 1094 15.17 -8.22 10.98
CA HIS A 1094 14.53 -6.93 10.67
C HIS A 1094 14.43 -5.94 11.86
N GLU A 1095 13.87 -4.77 11.58
CA GLU A 1095 13.39 -3.84 12.60
C GLU A 1095 11.94 -4.19 12.92
N ASP A 1096 11.57 -4.14 14.21
CA ASP A 1096 10.20 -4.39 14.61
C ASP A 1096 9.34 -3.19 14.19
N LEU A 1097 8.42 -3.43 13.26
CA LEU A 1097 7.43 -2.43 12.83
C LEU A 1097 6.27 -2.29 13.82
N LEU A 1098 6.17 -3.19 14.80
CA LEU A 1098 5.13 -3.20 15.81
C LEU A 1098 5.47 -2.16 16.89
N PRO A 1099 4.59 -1.17 17.14
CA PRO A 1099 4.82 -0.21 18.22
C PRO A 1099 5.00 -0.95 19.55
N ARG A 1100 6.00 -0.52 20.34
CA ARG A 1100 6.30 -1.05 21.68
C ARG A 1100 6.92 -2.47 21.74
N CYS A 1101 7.64 -2.95 20.74
CA CYS A 1101 8.53 -4.12 20.92
C CYS A 1101 9.76 -3.80 21.79
N GLU A 1102 10.10 -4.65 22.76
CA GLU A 1102 11.33 -4.49 23.57
C GLU A 1102 12.58 -4.64 22.66
N PRO A 1103 13.47 -3.63 22.56
CA PRO A 1103 14.56 -3.68 21.59
C PRO A 1103 15.62 -4.75 21.93
N ASP A 1104 15.57 -5.93 21.28
CA ASP A 1104 16.53 -7.02 21.53
C ASP A 1104 17.97 -6.62 21.16
N GLY A 1105 18.86 -6.59 22.16
CA GLY A 1105 20.28 -6.23 22.04
C GLY A 1105 21.20 -7.24 21.34
N LYS A 1106 20.78 -8.49 21.09
CA LYS A 1106 21.54 -9.59 20.44
C LYS A 1106 20.91 -10.10 19.14
N ARG A 1107 19.60 -9.99 18.97
CA ARG A 1107 19.01 -9.59 17.67
C ARG A 1107 19.24 -8.10 17.41
N ASP A 1108 20.21 -7.54 18.15
CA ASP A 1108 21.21 -6.56 17.78
C ASP A 1108 22.68 -6.96 18.06
N GLU A 1109 23.08 -8.20 17.72
CA GLU A 1109 24.41 -8.48 17.12
C GLU A 1109 24.36 -9.02 15.67
N LEU A 1110 23.22 -9.55 15.17
CA LEU A 1110 23.20 -10.18 13.84
C LEU A 1110 23.00 -9.32 12.56
N ARG A 1111 21.83 -8.73 12.27
CA ARG A 1111 21.55 -7.82 11.11
C ARG A 1111 22.75 -6.95 10.76
N ARG A 1112 23.05 -5.98 11.64
CA ARG A 1112 24.36 -5.46 12.05
C ARG A 1112 25.54 -6.11 11.26
N ILE A 1113 26.02 -7.27 11.75
CA ILE A 1113 27.13 -8.05 11.16
C ILE A 1113 26.89 -8.57 9.73
N MET A 1114 25.70 -8.42 9.16
CA MET A 1114 25.25 -8.97 7.88
C MET A 1114 24.80 -7.97 6.78
N GLN A 1115 24.37 -6.72 7.05
CA GLN A 1115 24.61 -5.71 6.00
C GLN A 1115 26.12 -5.62 5.81
N GLY A 1116 26.90 -5.62 6.91
CA GLY A 1116 27.84 -6.70 7.34
C GLY A 1116 29.28 -6.91 6.81
N LEU A 1117 29.52 -7.66 5.73
CA LEU A 1117 28.56 -8.46 5.00
C LEU A 1117 28.65 -8.31 3.46
N ARG A 1118 27.61 -7.72 2.85
CA ARG A 1118 27.34 -7.73 1.40
C ARG A 1118 27.00 -6.34 0.83
N LYS A 1119 27.48 -5.94 -0.37
CA LYS A 1119 27.47 -4.53 -0.87
C LYS A 1119 26.19 -4.13 -1.58
N ASP A 1120 25.10 -4.85 -1.28
CA ASP A 1120 23.96 -5.24 -2.13
C ASP A 1120 22.62 -4.53 -1.71
N PRO A 1121 21.75 -4.01 -2.60
CA PRO A 1121 20.75 -2.97 -2.33
C PRO A 1121 19.42 -3.58 -1.97
N ASP A 1122 18.83 -4.23 -2.97
CA ASP A 1122 18.29 -5.59 -3.02
C ASP A 1122 18.49 -6.41 -1.74
N LEU A 1123 19.60 -6.28 -0.99
CA LEU A 1123 19.61 -6.65 0.44
C LEU A 1123 18.69 -5.72 1.27
N HIS A 1124 17.39 -5.79 0.96
CA HIS A 1124 16.30 -5.09 1.63
C HIS A 1124 16.09 -5.68 3.01
N VAL A 1125 16.71 -5.04 3.99
CA VAL A 1125 16.44 -5.27 5.41
C VAL A 1125 15.62 -4.09 5.95
N SER A 1126 14.58 -3.73 5.20
CA SER A 1126 13.83 -2.47 5.33
C SER A 1126 12.46 -2.68 5.95
N GLY A 1127 12.12 -1.86 6.94
CA GLY A 1127 10.74 -1.68 7.37
C GLY A 1127 9.88 -1.06 6.24
N VAL A 1128 8.64 -1.53 6.10
CA VAL A 1128 7.65 -1.05 5.13
C VAL A 1128 6.40 -0.63 5.89
N SER A 1129 5.89 0.57 5.62
CA SER A 1129 4.65 1.06 6.24
C SER A 1129 3.43 0.43 5.57
N THR A 1130 2.44 0.01 6.37
CA THR A 1130 1.19 -0.56 5.88
C THR A 1130 0.23 0.53 5.40
N VAL A 1131 -0.07 0.56 4.10
CA VAL A 1131 -1.17 1.33 3.54
C VAL A 1131 -2.51 0.64 3.88
N PRO A 1132 -3.52 1.34 4.41
CA PRO A 1132 -4.84 0.75 4.65
C PRO A 1132 -5.54 0.29 3.36
N VAL A 1133 -6.23 -0.84 3.44
CA VAL A 1133 -7.12 -1.34 2.38
C VAL A 1133 -8.29 -0.35 2.21
N GLY A 1134 -8.49 0.13 0.99
CA GLY A 1134 -9.39 1.25 0.67
C GLY A 1134 -8.80 2.27 -0.30
N SER A 1135 -7.49 2.20 -0.57
CA SER A 1135 -6.83 3.03 -1.57
C SER A 1135 -7.27 2.65 -3.00
N ILE A 1136 -7.99 3.55 -3.68
CA ILE A 1136 -8.18 3.45 -5.14
C ILE A 1136 -6.81 3.66 -5.80
N ILE A 1137 -6.34 2.66 -6.53
CA ILE A 1137 -5.13 2.81 -7.35
C ILE A 1137 -5.48 3.73 -8.51
N LEU A 1138 -4.91 4.94 -8.50
CA LEU A 1138 -4.85 5.80 -9.69
C LEU A 1138 -3.97 5.12 -10.73
N ILE A 1139 -4.60 4.32 -11.60
CA ILE A 1139 -3.97 3.87 -12.84
C ILE A 1139 -3.80 5.11 -13.71
N ASP A 1140 -2.55 5.51 -13.92
CA ASP A 1140 -2.19 6.60 -14.84
C ASP A 1140 -2.52 6.15 -16.28
N CYS A 1141 -3.75 6.43 -16.71
CA CYS A 1141 -4.31 6.08 -18.01
C CYS A 1141 -3.68 6.90 -19.13
N LYS A 1142 -2.40 6.64 -19.37
CA LYS A 1142 -1.60 7.22 -20.45
C LYS A 1142 -2.17 6.77 -21.80
N ILE A 1143 -3.03 7.60 -22.39
CA ILE A 1143 -3.69 7.36 -23.69
C ILE A 1143 -2.63 7.34 -24.81
N ILE A 1144 -2.02 6.18 -25.05
CA ILE A 1144 -1.10 5.97 -26.16
C ILE A 1144 -1.93 5.90 -27.45
N LYS A 1145 -1.94 7.00 -28.20
CA LYS A 1145 -2.61 7.15 -29.48
C LYS A 1145 -1.88 6.37 -30.59
N LEU A 1146 -2.03 5.04 -30.57
CA LEU A 1146 -1.50 4.14 -31.59
C LEU A 1146 -2.15 4.45 -32.96
N SER A 1147 -1.34 4.99 -33.87
CA SER A 1147 -1.64 5.02 -35.30
C SER A 1147 -0.93 3.85 -36.00
N ALA A 1148 -1.60 3.21 -36.94
CA ALA A 1148 -1.17 1.93 -37.50
C ALA A 1148 0.11 2.05 -38.36
N GLY A 1149 0.97 1.02 -38.33
CA GLY A 1149 2.32 1.06 -38.92
C GLY A 1149 2.85 -0.23 -39.57
N LEU A 1150 2.01 -1.26 -39.76
CA LEU A 1150 2.29 -2.54 -40.45
C LEU A 1150 3.40 -3.45 -39.88
N ALA A 1151 3.19 -4.75 -40.01
CA ALA A 1151 4.16 -5.79 -39.64
C ALA A 1151 5.15 -6.09 -40.77
N ASN A 1152 6.32 -6.63 -40.43
CA ASN A 1152 6.93 -7.70 -41.22
C ASN A 1152 7.93 -8.52 -40.40
N ILE A 1153 7.67 -9.81 -40.28
CA ILE A 1153 8.63 -10.79 -39.76
C ILE A 1153 9.64 -11.08 -40.89
N SER A 1154 10.94 -10.97 -40.61
CA SER A 1154 11.96 -11.56 -41.49
C SER A 1154 13.17 -12.04 -40.68
N ALA A 1155 13.43 -13.34 -40.71
CA ALA A 1155 14.61 -13.94 -40.10
C ALA A 1155 15.83 -13.67 -40.99
N ALA A 1156 16.89 -13.11 -40.42
CA ALA A 1156 18.11 -12.75 -41.15
C ALA A 1156 18.96 -14.00 -41.47
N VAL A 1157 18.68 -14.67 -42.59
CA VAL A 1157 19.56 -15.71 -43.14
C VAL A 1157 20.81 -15.05 -43.76
N ALA A 1158 21.96 -15.23 -43.10
CA ALA A 1158 23.24 -14.83 -43.68
C ALA A 1158 23.62 -15.77 -44.83
N LYS A 1159 24.03 -15.20 -45.96
CA LYS A 1159 24.68 -15.91 -47.07
C LYS A 1159 26.13 -15.48 -47.18
N ASP A 1160 27.02 -16.43 -47.47
CA ASP A 1160 28.38 -16.11 -47.90
C ASP A 1160 28.35 -15.39 -49.26
N LYS A 1161 29.22 -14.38 -49.38
CA LYS A 1161 29.28 -13.45 -50.52
C LYS A 1161 30.17 -13.96 -51.66
N ALA A 1162 30.87 -15.08 -51.48
CA ALA A 1162 31.68 -15.73 -52.52
C ALA A 1162 31.00 -16.95 -53.17
N THR A 1163 30.10 -17.66 -52.45
CA THR A 1163 29.58 -18.97 -52.88
C THR A 1163 28.05 -19.12 -52.91
N GLY A 1164 27.29 -18.25 -52.23
CA GLY A 1164 25.83 -18.15 -52.39
C GLY A 1164 24.93 -19.24 -51.77
N ALA A 1165 25.52 -20.29 -51.17
CA ALA A 1165 24.81 -21.36 -50.47
C ALA A 1165 24.27 -20.92 -49.09
N VAL A 1166 23.40 -21.75 -48.49
CA VAL A 1166 22.84 -21.59 -47.14
C VAL A 1166 23.14 -22.85 -46.33
N ILE A 1167 23.65 -22.69 -45.10
CA ILE A 1167 24.05 -23.81 -44.23
C ILE A 1167 23.47 -23.61 -42.82
N THR A 1168 22.92 -24.68 -42.26
CA THR A 1168 22.25 -24.71 -40.95
C THR A 1168 23.24 -24.68 -39.79
N ALA A 1169 22.86 -24.05 -38.67
CA ALA A 1169 23.68 -24.00 -37.46
C ALA A 1169 23.62 -25.30 -36.63
N ALA A 1170 24.76 -25.74 -36.12
CA ALA A 1170 24.87 -26.71 -35.04
C ALA A 1170 25.95 -26.22 -34.04
N LEU A 1171 25.53 -25.77 -32.86
CA LEU A 1171 26.40 -25.18 -31.85
C LEU A 1171 26.72 -26.23 -30.77
N HIS A 1172 27.90 -26.85 -30.86
CA HIS A 1172 28.42 -27.73 -29.80
C HIS A 1172 29.61 -27.06 -29.10
N THR A 1173 29.50 -26.84 -27.80
CA THR A 1173 30.55 -26.20 -27.00
C THR A 1173 31.66 -27.19 -26.63
N ARG A 1174 32.93 -26.77 -26.77
CA ARG A 1174 34.01 -27.24 -25.88
C ARG A 1174 35.19 -26.29 -25.80
N SER A 1175 35.83 -26.30 -24.63
CA SER A 1175 36.97 -25.48 -24.20
C SER A 1175 38.30 -26.04 -24.73
N ASN A 1176 39.29 -25.16 -25.01
CA ASN A 1176 40.54 -25.12 -24.22
C ASN A 1176 41.51 -23.98 -24.58
N ASN A 1177 42.42 -23.74 -23.62
CA ASN A 1177 43.61 -22.86 -23.67
C ASN A 1177 44.56 -23.25 -24.84
N GLU A 1178 45.48 -22.41 -25.35
CA GLU A 1178 46.64 -21.85 -24.65
C GLU A 1178 47.40 -20.71 -25.40
N ARG A 1179 47.91 -19.74 -24.61
CA ARG A 1179 49.25 -19.09 -24.61
C ARG A 1179 49.88 -18.39 -25.85
N LEU A 1180 50.94 -17.62 -25.53
CA LEU A 1180 52.03 -17.06 -26.36
C LEU A 1180 51.68 -15.81 -27.21
N GLN A 1181 52.53 -14.77 -27.31
CA GLN A 1181 53.64 -14.31 -26.44
C GLN A 1181 54.06 -12.85 -26.78
N ASN A 1182 54.68 -12.15 -25.80
CA ASN A 1182 55.64 -11.02 -25.91
C ASN A 1182 55.27 -9.72 -26.69
N GLY A 1183 55.62 -8.56 -26.13
CA GLY A 1183 55.41 -7.24 -26.78
C GLY A 1183 56.17 -6.02 -26.20
N GLN A 1184 57.19 -6.25 -25.34
CA GLN A 1184 57.86 -5.26 -24.46
C GLN A 1184 57.02 -4.73 -23.29
#